data_AF-A0A845GCC5-F1
#
_entry.id   AF-A0A845GCC5-F1
#
_cell.length_a   1.000
_cell.length_b   1.000
_cell.length_c   1.000
_cell.angle_alpha   90.00
_cell.angle_beta   90.00
_cell.angle_gamma   90.00
#
_symmetry.space_group_name_H-M   'P 1'
#
loop_
_entity.id
_entity.type
_entity.pdbx_description
1 polymer ?
#
loop_
_entity_poly.entity_id
_entity_poly.type
_entity_poly.pdbx_seq_one_letter_code
_entity_poly.pdbx_strand_id
1 'polypeptide(L)'
;MQVDAIRRPLFDGARLVCALWFDAALLGEPELRRRVLRRWQAGARLDLVQGGYLLRLAAPVFAQCAEFDGLPFCEHQGVMSSAPLEVAERAGAAPGTIWLVRGARAQQLLLSAATRVEVAAWLDLRGIALSEPLRLPRQAAAAPLLAMPEAPDDVRTILKGKIPPASAARERFMRTAERSPARPGRALRTAATVAGALLVGPMGLLGLLTGMLFGRGRPAAGAAVQGAPAATPNWRKRLNAGLARLSMLSRVSKVIGWRQAAYLRKMVDLFERGELHDALRHAVPLDSLNPEARRQSLGAPRPRSSLDIAGPNPANSLIGLAPDLTQYLRQTYRRTYERLDREGKIDEAVFVLAELLRAGAEAVDYLENKGRMEQAARLSETMGLSADISVRLWCKAGDLGRALRLARLGRAFPGAVKMLERQQSPLAATLRQHWADDLAHSGDLVGAADAVWALPGLREQALEWLLQAERAGGSLGVRALLRKLSMLPDGLAGSADAISAVLDGTGEGGAEQRARMARELVALPSHSAATRRVAAALVRKVLPECLAGANELQQADLKALLELSDAAGLRADMPTLQAAKAEAALALWLHKEPVVASLTERGLLTIYDACRLPEGHSLLALGEGGVVRVDRRGRQLVHFPVPAHHLVHGENGLCALAVAQREVGQRVSRIDLGLNKVSDWITPALTFWAQQYDGVTWNAVIDNRLVAIDTRQDRFAVSWQIADLPGQLAGFAEDQNGQAILLLSETEMQQWRYALPARRLNQRDSFSPPERDIWQLLPNPGRDEPMALYLIDAEPGKTLRVRRGGGTPPFDFSLPDAGAAPRVTLRDRFLLVESRDAAGGNWCCRVFELMQGQMVAELRIAGAIEPGARLRGGHLLVFDRAGRLIDVDCATGKASTHILG
;
A
#
# COMPACT_ATOMS: atom_id res chain seq x y z
N MET A 1 -10.34 -53.29 45.30
CA MET A 1 -10.16 -52.14 46.20
C MET A 1 -11.17 -51.08 45.83
N GLN A 2 -12.04 -50.71 46.77
CA GLN A 2 -13.07 -49.69 46.55
C GLN A 2 -12.45 -48.34 46.89
N VAL A 3 -12.07 -47.57 45.88
CA VAL A 3 -11.48 -46.23 46.05
C VAL A 3 -12.63 -45.24 46.29
N ASP A 4 -12.40 -44.31 47.22
CA ASP A 4 -13.31 -43.22 47.58
C ASP A 4 -13.84 -42.44 46.36
N ALA A 5 -14.94 -41.72 46.55
CA ALA A 5 -15.57 -40.91 45.50
C ALA A 5 -14.59 -39.86 44.95
N ILE A 6 -14.33 -39.91 43.64
CA ILE A 6 -13.41 -39.02 42.95
C ILE A 6 -14.00 -37.62 42.90
N ARG A 7 -13.25 -36.65 43.46
CA ARG A 7 -13.72 -35.27 43.64
C ARG A 7 -13.97 -34.54 42.32
N ARG A 8 -13.15 -34.82 41.32
CA ARG A 8 -13.22 -34.21 39.99
C ARG A 8 -13.28 -35.30 38.91
N PRO A 9 -14.48 -35.69 38.44
CA PRO A 9 -14.62 -36.87 37.58
C PRO A 9 -14.17 -36.66 36.13
N LEU A 10 -13.79 -35.43 35.73
CA LEU A 10 -13.42 -35.06 34.37
C LEU A 10 -12.26 -34.06 34.37
N PHE A 11 -11.45 -34.07 33.32
CA PHE A 11 -10.46 -33.02 33.06
C PHE A 11 -11.10 -31.75 32.51
N ASP A 12 -10.60 -30.61 32.97
CA ASP A 12 -10.92 -29.28 32.48
C ASP A 12 -9.72 -28.63 31.77
N GLY A 13 -10.02 -27.72 30.84
CA GLY A 13 -9.03 -26.92 30.11
C GLY A 13 -8.14 -27.69 29.13
N ALA A 14 -7.03 -27.06 28.76
CA ALA A 14 -6.04 -27.64 27.85
C ALA A 14 -5.11 -28.62 28.58
N ARG A 15 -5.05 -29.87 28.11
CA ARG A 15 -4.23 -30.93 28.68
C ARG A 15 -3.53 -31.72 27.59
N LEU A 16 -2.47 -32.44 27.99
CA LEU A 16 -1.80 -33.39 27.13
C LEU A 16 -2.58 -34.72 27.15
N VAL A 17 -3.31 -35.00 26.07
CA VAL A 17 -4.19 -36.16 25.93
C VAL A 17 -3.45 -37.30 25.22
N CYS A 18 -3.41 -38.46 25.84
CA CYS A 18 -2.70 -39.64 25.35
C CYS A 18 -3.64 -40.71 24.75
N ALA A 19 -4.90 -40.75 25.19
CA ALA A 19 -5.90 -41.68 24.69
C ALA A 19 -7.32 -41.11 24.80
N LEU A 20 -8.27 -41.72 24.11
CA LEU A 20 -9.69 -41.38 24.13
C LEU A 20 -10.52 -42.64 24.40
N TRP A 21 -11.55 -42.51 25.23
CA TRP A 21 -12.50 -43.58 25.52
C TRP A 21 -13.87 -43.32 24.91
N PHE A 22 -14.43 -44.36 24.29
CA PHE A 22 -15.75 -44.36 23.69
C PHE A 22 -16.60 -45.45 24.31
N ASP A 23 -17.69 -45.06 24.96
CA ASP A 23 -18.63 -46.00 25.59
C ASP A 23 -19.59 -46.56 24.53
N ALA A 24 -19.56 -47.87 24.30
CA ALA A 24 -20.37 -48.49 23.25
C ALA A 24 -21.86 -48.52 23.59
N ALA A 25 -22.23 -48.58 24.87
CA ALA A 25 -23.62 -48.55 25.31
C ALA A 25 -24.24 -47.15 25.17
N LEU A 26 -23.43 -46.10 25.32
CA LEU A 26 -23.89 -44.71 25.18
C LEU A 26 -23.99 -44.26 23.72
N LEU A 27 -23.00 -44.60 22.89
CA LEU A 27 -22.87 -44.06 21.53
C LEU A 27 -23.54 -44.93 20.47
N GLY A 28 -23.67 -46.24 20.71
CA GLY A 28 -24.01 -47.20 19.67
C GLY A 28 -22.84 -47.44 18.70
N GLU A 29 -22.83 -48.62 18.07
CA GLU A 29 -21.68 -49.08 17.28
C GLU A 29 -21.38 -48.23 16.02
N PRO A 30 -22.38 -47.76 15.23
CA PRO A 30 -22.10 -46.97 14.03
C PRO A 30 -21.44 -45.60 14.31
N GLU A 31 -21.97 -44.88 15.30
CA GLU A 31 -21.46 -43.55 15.67
C GLU A 31 -20.09 -43.65 16.35
N LEU A 32 -19.88 -44.70 17.16
CA LEU A 32 -18.57 -44.99 17.73
C LEU A 32 -17.51 -45.21 16.64
N ARG A 33 -17.79 -46.05 15.64
CA ARG A 33 -16.86 -46.31 14.52
C ARG A 33 -16.52 -45.01 13.78
N ARG A 34 -17.51 -44.15 13.53
CA ARG A 34 -17.31 -42.84 12.88
C ARG A 34 -16.37 -41.94 13.68
N ARG A 35 -16.58 -41.83 15.00
CA ARG A 35 -15.75 -40.98 15.89
C ARG A 35 -14.31 -41.49 16.00
N VAL A 36 -14.13 -42.81 16.08
CA VAL A 36 -12.79 -43.44 16.08
C VAL A 36 -12.08 -43.18 14.76
N LEU A 37 -12.73 -43.38 13.60
CA LEU A 37 -12.13 -43.13 12.28
C LEU A 37 -11.73 -41.67 12.09
N ARG A 38 -12.51 -40.71 12.60
CA ARG A 38 -12.20 -39.27 12.53
C ARG A 38 -10.88 -38.90 13.24
N ARG A 39 -10.49 -39.68 14.25
CA ARG A 39 -9.29 -39.46 15.07
C ARG A 39 -8.20 -40.51 14.83
N TRP A 40 -8.38 -41.37 13.83
CA TRP A 40 -7.40 -42.40 13.50
C TRP A 40 -6.16 -41.79 12.85
N GLN A 41 -4.99 -42.21 13.32
CA GLN A 41 -3.69 -41.81 12.77
C GLN A 41 -2.76 -43.02 12.70
N ALA A 42 -1.78 -42.97 11.81
CA ALA A 42 -0.77 -44.02 11.71
C ALA A 42 -0.05 -44.19 13.06
N GLY A 43 -0.02 -45.42 13.58
CA GLY A 43 0.55 -45.73 14.90
C GLY A 43 -0.45 -45.70 16.07
N ALA A 44 -1.69 -45.24 15.86
CA ALA A 44 -2.75 -45.34 16.86
C ALA A 44 -3.16 -46.81 17.08
N ARG A 45 -3.67 -47.12 18.27
CA ARG A 45 -4.12 -48.47 18.65
C ARG A 45 -5.52 -48.40 19.23
N LEU A 46 -6.40 -49.31 18.79
CA LEU A 46 -7.75 -49.44 19.30
C LEU A 46 -7.90 -50.78 20.03
N ASP A 47 -8.32 -50.70 21.28
CA ASP A 47 -8.51 -51.84 22.16
C ASP A 47 -9.95 -51.87 22.70
N LEU A 48 -10.64 -53.01 22.60
CA LEU A 48 -11.96 -53.23 23.20
C LEU A 48 -11.76 -53.74 24.63
N VAL A 49 -12.23 -52.97 25.61
CA VAL A 49 -12.07 -53.27 27.05
C VAL A 49 -13.38 -52.94 27.75
N GLN A 50 -13.84 -53.77 28.69
CA GLN A 50 -15.00 -53.48 29.57
C GLN A 50 -16.23 -52.84 28.87
N GLY A 51 -16.58 -53.31 27.67
CA GLY A 51 -17.75 -52.82 26.93
C GLY A 51 -17.59 -51.46 26.25
N GLY A 52 -16.36 -50.93 26.11
CA GLY A 52 -16.06 -49.71 25.37
C GLY A 52 -14.74 -49.81 24.61
N TYR A 53 -14.48 -48.80 23.77
CA TYR A 53 -13.30 -48.75 22.93
C TYR A 53 -12.33 -47.70 23.47
N LEU A 54 -11.08 -48.11 23.71
CA LEU A 54 -9.98 -47.24 24.09
C LEU A 54 -9.10 -47.00 22.87
N LEU A 55 -9.09 -45.77 22.36
CA LEU A 55 -8.21 -45.32 21.28
C LEU A 55 -6.96 -44.67 21.88
N ARG A 56 -5.82 -45.35 21.79
CA ARG A 56 -4.52 -44.77 22.15
C ARG A 56 -3.92 -44.06 20.96
N LEU A 57 -3.56 -42.79 21.15
CA LEU A 57 -2.96 -41.96 20.11
C LEU A 57 -1.51 -42.39 19.86
N ALA A 58 -1.01 -42.15 18.64
CA ALA A 58 0.37 -42.47 18.26
C ALA A 58 1.39 -41.59 19.01
N ALA A 59 1.00 -40.33 19.28
CA ALA A 59 1.70 -39.39 20.14
C ALA A 59 0.67 -38.59 20.96
N PRO A 60 1.02 -38.17 22.19
CA PRO A 60 0.16 -37.31 22.99
C PRO A 60 -0.10 -35.95 22.30
N VAL A 61 -1.33 -35.43 22.42
CA VAL A 61 -1.74 -34.18 21.78
C VAL A 61 -2.16 -33.17 22.85
N PHE A 62 -1.62 -31.96 22.79
CA PHE A 62 -2.02 -30.87 23.69
C PHE A 62 -3.22 -30.12 23.11
N ALA A 63 -4.40 -30.25 23.73
CA ALA A 63 -5.64 -29.64 23.25
C ALA A 63 -6.66 -29.46 24.39
N GLN A 64 -7.75 -28.73 24.15
CA GLN A 64 -8.83 -28.59 25.14
C GLN A 64 -9.59 -29.91 25.29
N CYS A 65 -9.77 -30.37 26.53
CA CYS A 65 -10.43 -31.66 26.81
C CYS A 65 -11.87 -31.72 26.27
N ALA A 66 -12.56 -30.58 26.16
CA ALA A 66 -13.92 -30.47 25.64
C ALA A 66 -14.02 -30.59 24.11
N GLU A 67 -12.93 -30.47 23.36
CA GLU A 67 -12.93 -30.55 21.88
C GLU A 67 -12.85 -31.99 21.35
N PHE A 68 -12.68 -32.98 22.23
CA PHE A 68 -12.60 -34.38 21.85
C PHE A 68 -13.97 -35.05 21.78
N ASP A 69 -14.17 -35.83 20.73
CA ASP A 69 -15.42 -36.57 20.49
C ASP A 69 -15.57 -37.83 21.38
N GLY A 70 -14.60 -38.06 22.28
CA GLY A 70 -14.54 -39.15 23.25
C GLY A 70 -13.90 -38.67 24.57
N LEU A 71 -14.07 -39.44 25.65
CA LEU A 71 -13.59 -39.06 26.98
C LEU A 71 -12.05 -39.09 27.02
N PRO A 72 -11.36 -37.95 27.27
CA PRO A 72 -9.92 -37.88 27.17
C PRO A 72 -9.20 -38.52 28.37
N PHE A 73 -8.10 -39.18 28.08
CA PHE A 73 -7.18 -39.75 29.05
C PHE A 73 -5.86 -38.97 29.01
N CYS A 74 -5.44 -38.49 30.17
CA CYS A 74 -4.16 -37.80 30.34
C CYS A 74 -3.22 -38.65 31.19
N GLU A 75 -1.92 -38.56 30.92
CA GLU A 75 -0.91 -39.18 31.75
C GLU A 75 -0.58 -38.28 32.95
N HIS A 76 -0.64 -38.85 34.16
CA HIS A 76 -0.33 -38.14 35.39
C HIS A 76 0.60 -38.99 36.27
N GLN A 77 1.89 -38.64 36.30
CA GLN A 77 2.93 -39.30 37.09
C GLN A 77 2.96 -40.84 36.88
N GLY A 78 2.87 -41.29 35.63
CA GLY A 78 2.94 -42.70 35.25
C GLY A 78 1.63 -43.47 35.30
N VAL A 79 0.50 -42.83 35.64
CA VAL A 79 -0.85 -43.42 35.57
C VAL A 79 -1.66 -42.70 34.50
N MET A 80 -2.34 -43.45 33.62
CA MET A 80 -3.21 -42.88 32.60
C MET A 80 -4.65 -42.86 33.11
N SER A 81 -5.25 -41.69 33.26
CA SER A 81 -6.58 -41.55 33.88
C SER A 81 -7.51 -40.71 33.01
N SER A 82 -8.82 -40.94 33.09
CA SER A 82 -9.84 -40.07 32.48
C SER A 82 -10.20 -38.83 33.33
N ALA A 83 -9.62 -38.71 34.52
CA ALA A 83 -9.88 -37.64 35.48
C ALA A 83 -8.60 -37.18 36.20
N PRO A 84 -8.53 -35.92 36.66
CA PRO A 84 -7.42 -35.43 37.48
C PRO A 84 -7.50 -36.03 38.89
N LEU A 85 -6.71 -37.08 39.14
CA LEU A 85 -6.70 -37.78 40.42
C LEU A 85 -5.77 -37.07 41.42
N GLU A 86 -6.27 -36.79 42.62
CA GLU A 86 -5.44 -36.26 43.71
C GLU A 86 -4.43 -37.30 44.23
N VAL A 87 -3.45 -36.86 45.03
CA VAL A 87 -2.40 -37.75 45.57
C VAL A 87 -3.00 -38.88 46.41
N ALA A 88 -4.02 -38.59 47.22
CA ALA A 88 -4.71 -39.60 48.03
C ALA A 88 -5.53 -40.58 47.18
N GLU A 89 -6.20 -40.09 46.13
CA GLU A 89 -7.01 -40.91 45.21
C GLU A 89 -6.14 -41.87 44.38
N ARG A 90 -4.86 -41.53 44.15
CA ARG A 90 -3.88 -42.36 43.42
C ARG A 90 -3.10 -43.34 44.28
N ALA A 91 -3.19 -43.29 45.61
CA ALA A 91 -2.35 -44.09 46.49
C ALA A 91 -2.49 -45.62 46.27
N GLY A 92 -3.57 -46.07 45.61
CA GLY A 92 -3.78 -47.47 45.20
C GLY A 92 -3.40 -47.82 43.75
N ALA A 93 -2.86 -46.89 42.96
CA ALA A 93 -2.52 -47.10 41.55
C ALA A 93 -1.04 -47.48 41.37
N ALA A 94 -0.75 -48.64 40.78
CA ALA A 94 0.61 -48.94 40.34
C ALA A 94 0.97 -48.10 39.08
N PRO A 95 2.24 -47.70 38.89
CA PRO A 95 2.68 -47.08 37.64
C PRO A 95 2.39 -47.97 36.43
N GLY A 96 1.89 -47.39 35.34
CA GLY A 96 1.48 -48.08 34.12
C GLY A 96 0.01 -48.55 34.12
N THR A 97 -0.77 -48.26 35.16
CA THR A 97 -2.20 -48.57 35.20
C THR A 97 -3.05 -47.54 34.44
N ILE A 98 -4.18 -48.00 33.89
CA ILE A 98 -5.15 -47.16 33.19
C ILE A 98 -6.44 -47.13 33.99
N TRP A 99 -6.91 -45.94 34.39
CA TRP A 99 -8.11 -45.76 35.21
C TRP A 99 -9.19 -45.00 34.44
N LEU A 100 -10.36 -45.63 34.31
CA LEU A 100 -11.57 -45.03 33.79
C LEU A 100 -12.46 -44.61 34.96
N VAL A 101 -12.83 -43.33 35.03
CA VAL A 101 -13.73 -42.81 36.06
C VAL A 101 -15.17 -42.81 35.56
N ARG A 102 -16.03 -43.60 36.20
CA ARG A 102 -17.48 -43.65 35.91
C ARG A 102 -18.27 -43.50 37.20
N GLY A 103 -19.26 -42.60 37.21
CA GLY A 103 -20.08 -42.34 38.40
C GLY A 103 -19.24 -41.96 39.62
N ALA A 104 -18.21 -41.13 39.43
CA ALA A 104 -17.23 -40.74 40.44
C ALA A 104 -16.45 -41.90 41.11
N ARG A 105 -16.34 -43.07 40.45
CA ARG A 105 -15.52 -44.20 40.91
C ARG A 105 -14.46 -44.56 39.88
N ALA A 106 -13.22 -44.75 40.31
CA ALA A 106 -12.15 -45.28 39.44
C ALA A 106 -12.35 -46.78 39.20
N GLN A 107 -12.32 -47.16 37.93
CA GLN A 107 -12.31 -48.53 37.46
C GLN A 107 -11.00 -48.77 36.71
N GLN A 108 -10.25 -49.79 37.12
CA GLN A 108 -9.01 -50.14 36.44
C GLN A 108 -9.31 -50.88 35.13
N LEU A 109 -8.76 -50.36 34.02
CA LEU A 109 -8.77 -51.02 32.72
C LEU A 109 -7.53 -51.91 32.60
N LEU A 110 -7.76 -53.22 32.50
CA LEU A 110 -6.71 -54.22 32.28
C LEU A 110 -6.51 -54.45 30.78
N LEU A 111 -5.43 -53.89 30.22
CA LEU A 111 -5.07 -54.09 28.81
C LEU A 111 -4.70 -55.54 28.48
N SER A 112 -4.29 -56.34 29.46
CA SER A 112 -4.03 -57.78 29.26
C SER A 112 -5.28 -58.58 28.91
N ALA A 113 -6.46 -58.08 29.28
CA ALA A 113 -7.75 -58.67 28.94
C ALA A 113 -8.43 -57.97 27.75
N ALA A 114 -7.73 -57.05 27.06
CA ALA A 114 -8.27 -56.29 25.95
C ALA A 114 -8.22 -57.06 24.64
N THR A 115 -9.28 -56.99 23.85
CA THR A 115 -9.27 -57.49 22.47
C THR A 115 -8.86 -56.37 21.54
N ARG A 116 -7.75 -56.53 20.82
CA ARG A 116 -7.32 -55.55 19.82
C ARG A 116 -8.30 -55.55 18.65
N VAL A 117 -8.70 -54.35 18.22
CA VAL A 117 -9.66 -54.19 17.13
C VAL A 117 -8.92 -53.75 15.87
N GLU A 118 -9.12 -54.48 14.78
CA GLU A 118 -8.57 -54.12 13.47
C GLU A 118 -9.48 -53.12 12.76
N VAL A 119 -9.15 -51.83 12.86
CA VAL A 119 -9.94 -50.74 12.28
C VAL A 119 -9.99 -50.80 10.75
N ALA A 120 -9.00 -51.41 10.09
CA ALA A 120 -9.01 -51.60 8.65
C ALA A 120 -10.21 -52.41 8.16
N ALA A 121 -10.69 -53.37 8.97
CA ALA A 121 -11.87 -54.17 8.65
C ALA A 121 -13.18 -53.36 8.65
N TRP A 122 -13.18 -52.11 9.13
CA TRP A 122 -14.33 -51.21 9.08
C TRP A 122 -14.46 -50.44 7.76
N LEU A 123 -13.42 -50.45 6.92
CA LEU A 123 -13.38 -49.71 5.67
C LEU A 123 -13.77 -50.64 4.51
N ASP A 124 -14.84 -50.30 3.79
CA ASP A 124 -15.14 -50.97 2.52
C ASP A 124 -14.29 -50.35 1.41
N LEU A 125 -13.22 -51.05 1.04
CA LEU A 125 -12.27 -50.60 0.03
C LEU A 125 -12.65 -51.05 -1.39
N ARG A 126 -13.74 -51.80 -1.57
CA ARG A 126 -14.11 -52.42 -2.87
C ARG A 126 -14.41 -51.42 -3.99
N GLY A 127 -14.69 -50.16 -3.64
CA GLY A 127 -14.91 -49.06 -4.61
C GLY A 127 -13.71 -48.16 -4.88
N ILE A 128 -12.55 -48.41 -4.24
CA ILE A 128 -11.35 -47.57 -4.36
C ILE A 128 -10.33 -48.30 -5.25
N ALA A 129 -10.11 -47.79 -6.46
CA ALA A 129 -9.03 -48.27 -7.32
C ALA A 129 -7.67 -47.88 -6.71
N LEU A 130 -6.97 -48.86 -6.13
CA LEU A 130 -5.62 -48.69 -5.61
C LEU A 130 -4.62 -48.76 -6.78
N SER A 131 -4.11 -47.60 -7.19
CA SER A 131 -2.98 -47.51 -8.12
C SER A 131 -1.68 -47.74 -7.35
N GLU A 132 -0.76 -48.54 -7.90
CA GLU A 132 0.58 -48.71 -7.32
C GLU A 132 1.28 -47.34 -7.21
N PRO A 133 1.70 -46.91 -6.01
CA PRO A 133 2.51 -45.71 -5.88
C PRO A 133 3.86 -45.95 -6.57
N LEU A 134 4.24 -45.04 -7.47
CA LEU A 134 5.62 -44.95 -7.96
C LEU A 134 6.57 -44.95 -6.76
N ARG A 135 7.52 -45.89 -6.74
CA ARG A 135 8.55 -46.00 -5.71
C ARG A 135 9.27 -44.66 -5.59
N LEU A 136 9.08 -43.96 -4.48
CA LEU A 136 9.95 -42.86 -4.09
C LEU A 136 11.41 -43.37 -4.05
N PRO A 137 12.39 -42.60 -4.53
CA PRO A 137 13.80 -42.96 -4.38
C PRO A 137 14.08 -43.15 -2.88
N ARG A 138 14.70 -44.28 -2.53
CA ARG A 138 15.16 -44.56 -1.16
C ARG A 138 15.96 -43.36 -0.68
N GLN A 139 15.43 -42.66 0.31
CA GLN A 139 16.18 -41.69 1.09
C GLN A 139 17.41 -42.43 1.63
N ALA A 140 18.60 -42.01 1.19
CA ALA A 140 19.84 -42.49 1.77
C ALA A 140 19.80 -42.22 3.28
N ALA A 141 20.30 -43.18 4.05
CA ALA A 141 20.34 -43.13 5.50
C ALA A 141 20.85 -41.77 6.01
N ALA A 142 20.24 -41.30 7.10
CA ALA A 142 20.59 -40.06 7.77
C ALA A 142 22.11 -39.93 7.91
N ALA A 143 22.68 -38.92 7.24
CA ALA A 143 24.00 -38.43 7.60
C ALA A 143 23.95 -38.00 9.08
N PRO A 144 25.01 -38.24 9.87
CA PRO A 144 25.02 -37.86 11.27
C PRO A 144 24.74 -36.36 11.39
N LEU A 145 23.90 -36.00 12.37
CA LEU A 145 23.66 -34.63 12.79
C LEU A 145 25.01 -33.90 12.89
N LEU A 146 25.28 -33.03 11.91
CA LEU A 146 26.35 -32.05 12.04
C LEU A 146 26.00 -31.21 13.26
N ALA A 147 26.91 -31.22 14.23
CA ALA A 147 26.83 -30.45 15.45
C ALA A 147 26.45 -29.00 15.16
N MET A 148 25.63 -28.44 16.03
CA MET A 148 25.36 -27.00 16.06
C MET A 148 26.69 -26.24 15.95
N PRO A 149 26.80 -25.19 15.12
CA PRO A 149 27.95 -24.32 15.22
C PRO A 149 27.94 -23.72 16.63
N GLU A 150 29.06 -23.90 17.33
CA GLU A 150 29.33 -23.24 18.60
C GLU A 150 29.09 -21.73 18.48
N ALA A 151 28.71 -21.13 19.60
CA ALA A 151 28.48 -19.70 19.71
C ALA A 151 29.64 -18.91 19.08
N PRO A 152 29.37 -17.82 18.33
CA PRO A 152 30.43 -17.05 17.71
C PRO A 152 31.35 -16.48 18.79
N ASP A 153 32.66 -16.68 18.58
CA ASP A 153 33.70 -16.04 19.37
C ASP A 153 33.51 -14.52 19.43
N ASP A 154 33.85 -13.97 20.60
CA ASP A 154 33.81 -12.53 20.90
C ASP A 154 34.48 -11.70 19.80
N VAL A 155 33.82 -10.62 19.39
CA VAL A 155 34.19 -9.71 18.28
C VAL A 155 35.61 -9.12 18.44
N ARG A 156 36.23 -9.31 19.60
CA ARG A 156 37.58 -8.85 19.95
C ARG A 156 38.72 -9.75 19.45
N THR A 157 38.50 -11.02 19.10
CA THR A 157 39.55 -11.89 18.53
C THR A 157 39.67 -11.77 17.00
N ILE A 158 38.63 -11.29 16.31
CA ILE A 158 38.63 -11.04 14.85
C ILE A 158 39.45 -9.78 14.50
N LEU A 159 39.51 -8.81 15.40
CA LEU A 159 40.18 -7.52 15.17
C LEU A 159 41.62 -7.52 15.70
N LYS A 160 42.45 -8.47 15.25
CA LYS A 160 43.91 -8.47 15.48
C LYS A 160 44.53 -7.14 15.00
N GLY A 161 44.65 -6.18 15.92
CA GLY A 161 45.71 -5.18 15.96
C GLY A 161 45.70 -4.08 14.87
N LYS A 162 44.56 -3.73 14.26
CA LYS A 162 44.50 -2.64 13.25
C LYS A 162 43.48 -1.53 13.55
N ILE A 163 43.27 -1.20 14.82
CA ILE A 163 42.58 0.03 15.22
C ILE A 163 43.55 0.88 16.04
N PRO A 164 43.99 2.07 15.54
CA PRO A 164 44.80 2.98 16.34
C PRO A 164 43.98 3.54 17.52
N PRO A 165 44.62 3.86 18.67
CA PRO A 165 43.91 4.36 19.84
C PRO A 165 43.22 5.70 19.52
N ALA A 166 42.07 5.89 20.16
CA ALA A 166 41.23 7.09 20.01
C ALA A 166 42.00 8.36 20.40
N SER A 167 41.84 9.43 19.62
CA SER A 167 42.48 10.72 19.93
C SER A 167 41.89 11.34 21.20
N ALA A 168 42.75 11.99 21.99
CA ALA A 168 42.41 12.67 23.25
C ALA A 168 41.32 13.77 23.10
N ALA A 169 40.96 14.15 21.87
CA ALA A 169 39.87 15.08 21.60
C ALA A 169 38.47 14.46 21.82
N ARG A 170 38.32 13.15 21.61
CA ARG A 170 37.04 12.43 21.78
C ARG A 170 36.69 12.20 23.26
N GLU A 171 37.69 11.95 24.11
CA GLU A 171 37.50 11.83 25.55
C GLU A 171 37.11 13.17 26.21
N ARG A 172 37.63 14.30 25.70
CA ARG A 172 37.26 15.64 26.17
C ARG A 172 35.80 15.96 25.85
N PHE A 173 35.32 15.56 24.67
CA PHE A 173 33.94 15.76 24.25
C PHE A 173 32.93 14.96 25.10
N MET A 174 33.24 13.70 25.42
CA MET A 174 32.40 12.87 26.29
C MET A 174 32.32 13.40 27.73
N ARG A 175 33.44 13.91 28.28
CA ARG A 175 33.44 14.52 29.63
C ARG A 175 32.63 15.82 29.73
N THR A 176 32.50 16.57 28.65
CA THR A 176 31.60 17.73 28.57
C THR A 176 30.13 17.35 28.42
N ALA A 177 29.82 16.19 27.84
CA ALA A 177 28.44 15.71 27.69
C ALA A 177 27.87 15.08 28.99
N GLU A 178 28.73 14.61 29.89
CA GLU A 178 28.32 14.02 31.18
C GLU A 178 28.07 15.06 32.30
N ARG A 179 28.28 16.36 32.04
CA ARG A 179 28.04 17.43 33.00
C ARG A 179 27.10 18.51 32.44
N SER A 180 25.80 18.19 32.37
CA SER A 180 24.75 19.21 32.49
C SER A 180 23.40 18.58 32.87
N PRO A 181 22.83 18.93 34.04
CA PRO A 181 21.46 18.56 34.37
C PRO A 181 20.48 19.55 33.72
N ALA A 182 19.39 19.01 33.20
CA ALA A 182 18.24 19.75 32.71
C ALA A 182 17.53 20.51 33.83
N ARG A 183 17.12 21.77 33.59
CA ARG A 183 15.89 22.36 34.14
C ARG A 183 15.45 23.64 33.38
N PRO A 184 14.16 24.05 33.51
CA PRO A 184 13.37 24.68 32.45
C PRO A 184 13.29 26.21 32.54
N GLY A 185 13.09 26.86 31.39
CA GLY A 185 12.93 28.31 31.27
C GLY A 185 11.47 28.75 31.20
N ARG A 186 11.04 29.47 32.23
CA ARG A 186 9.73 30.11 32.43
C ARG A 186 9.72 31.51 31.78
N ALA A 187 8.58 31.93 31.27
CA ALA A 187 8.32 33.25 30.70
C ALA A 187 8.31 34.38 31.74
N LEU A 188 8.74 35.59 31.36
CA LEU A 188 8.22 36.92 31.75
C LEU A 188 9.02 37.98 30.93
N ARG A 189 8.41 38.75 30.03
CA ARG A 189 7.74 40.07 30.25
C ARG A 189 8.60 41.10 30.98
N THR A 190 9.00 42.16 30.27
CA THR A 190 8.70 43.62 30.46
C THR A 190 9.74 44.43 29.65
N ALA A 191 9.33 45.28 28.70
CA ALA A 191 9.09 46.73 28.85
C ALA A 191 10.33 47.50 29.35
N ALA A 192 10.69 48.71 28.93
CA ALA A 192 10.36 49.65 27.86
C ALA A 192 11.36 50.83 28.08
N THR A 193 11.44 51.77 27.13
CA THR A 193 12.01 53.14 27.31
C THR A 193 13.57 53.21 27.40
N VAL A 194 14.32 54.21 26.93
CA VAL A 194 14.13 55.67 26.77
C VAL A 194 15.12 56.21 25.70
N ALA A 195 14.60 57.15 24.89
CA ALA A 195 15.16 58.39 24.30
C ALA A 195 16.50 58.52 23.54
N GLY A 196 16.46 59.51 22.63
CA GLY A 196 17.58 60.26 22.06
C GLY A 196 17.32 60.60 20.58
N ALA A 197 16.40 61.52 20.23
CA ALA A 197 16.68 62.96 20.03
C ALA A 197 17.80 63.18 18.98
N LEU A 198 17.62 63.82 17.81
CA LEU A 198 17.39 65.25 17.51
C LEU A 198 17.94 65.43 16.05
N LEU A 199 17.36 66.06 15.03
CA LEU A 199 17.07 67.50 14.76
C LEU A 199 16.39 67.61 13.37
N VAL A 200 15.24 68.29 13.25
CA VAL A 200 15.03 69.63 12.62
C VAL A 200 15.01 69.65 11.06
N GLY A 201 13.84 69.98 10.49
CA GLY A 201 13.62 70.35 9.06
C GLY A 201 13.95 71.83 8.79
N PRO A 202 13.23 72.59 7.93
CA PRO A 202 12.23 72.26 6.89
C PRO A 202 12.35 73.14 5.59
N MET A 203 11.31 73.12 4.74
CA MET A 203 10.92 74.09 3.68
C MET A 203 11.71 74.11 2.35
N GLY A 204 11.13 74.39 1.18
CA GLY A 204 9.84 75.00 0.87
C GLY A 204 9.46 74.88 -0.62
N LEU A 205 8.24 75.34 -0.90
CA LEU A 205 7.44 75.23 -2.12
C LEU A 205 7.85 76.15 -3.29
N LEU A 206 7.33 75.75 -4.47
CA LEU A 206 6.73 76.56 -5.55
C LEU A 206 7.64 77.19 -6.63
N GLY A 207 7.20 77.04 -7.88
CA GLY A 207 7.08 78.19 -8.78
C GLY A 207 7.52 78.01 -10.23
N LEU A 208 6.52 77.74 -11.09
CA LEU A 208 6.33 78.32 -12.44
C LEU A 208 7.33 78.00 -13.57
N LEU A 209 6.81 77.48 -14.69
CA LEU A 209 6.58 78.28 -15.91
C LEU A 209 5.74 77.52 -16.96
N THR A 210 4.60 78.11 -17.29
CA THR A 210 3.84 78.01 -18.54
C THR A 210 4.72 78.47 -19.72
N GLY A 211 4.73 77.85 -20.91
CA GLY A 211 3.67 77.92 -21.92
C GLY A 211 4.27 78.35 -23.27
N MET A 212 3.93 77.60 -24.35
CA MET A 212 3.48 78.15 -25.64
C MET A 212 4.44 79.10 -26.42
N LEU A 213 4.84 78.86 -27.67
CA LEU A 213 4.00 78.81 -28.87
C LEU A 213 4.87 78.67 -30.14
N PHE A 214 4.16 78.41 -31.25
CA PHE A 214 4.57 78.22 -32.66
C PHE A 214 5.03 76.80 -33.01
N GLY A 215 4.43 76.11 -33.98
CA GLY A 215 3.39 76.50 -34.92
C GLY A 215 3.20 75.38 -35.95
N ARG A 216 1.95 75.20 -36.36
CA ARG A 216 1.44 74.62 -37.63
C ARG A 216 2.43 73.99 -38.61
N GLY A 217 2.04 72.81 -39.11
CA GLY A 217 2.25 72.49 -40.52
C GLY A 217 2.25 71.00 -40.86
N ARG A 218 1.15 70.49 -41.40
CA ARG A 218 1.15 69.40 -42.39
C ARG A 218 0.98 70.04 -43.76
N PRO A 219 1.62 69.51 -44.80
CA PRO A 219 0.82 68.85 -45.83
C PRO A 219 1.43 67.52 -46.30
N ALA A 220 0.86 67.02 -47.39
CA ALA A 220 0.71 65.63 -47.81
C ALA A 220 1.88 65.00 -48.58
N ALA A 221 1.73 63.68 -48.74
CA ALA A 221 2.12 62.81 -49.87
C ALA A 221 3.61 62.63 -50.25
N GLY A 222 3.97 61.38 -50.54
CA GLY A 222 5.17 61.07 -51.33
C GLY A 222 5.91 59.83 -50.84
N ALA A 223 6.11 58.88 -51.74
CA ALA A 223 6.60 57.54 -51.50
C ALA A 223 8.12 57.42 -51.31
N ALA A 224 8.51 56.24 -50.80
CA ALA A 224 9.76 55.51 -50.99
C ALA A 224 11.10 56.18 -50.63
N VAL A 225 11.85 55.52 -49.75
CA VAL A 225 13.03 54.70 -50.13
C VAL A 225 13.62 54.12 -48.84
N GLN A 226 13.82 52.80 -48.85
CA GLN A 226 14.62 52.09 -47.84
C GLN A 226 16.09 52.35 -48.12
N GLY A 227 16.83 52.82 -47.12
CA GLY A 227 18.28 52.94 -47.13
C GLY A 227 18.78 53.02 -45.69
N ALA A 228 19.48 51.98 -45.25
CA ALA A 228 19.92 51.73 -43.88
C ALA A 228 20.69 52.90 -43.24
N PRO A 229 20.50 53.21 -41.94
CA PRO A 229 21.38 54.13 -41.25
C PRO A 229 22.52 53.42 -40.54
N ALA A 230 23.67 54.06 -40.68
CA ALA A 230 24.93 53.81 -40.02
C ALA A 230 24.85 53.78 -38.48
N ALA A 231 25.86 53.13 -37.89
CA ALA A 231 26.07 52.96 -36.46
C ALA A 231 25.98 54.29 -35.69
N THR A 232 25.05 54.34 -34.74
CA THR A 232 24.99 55.40 -33.74
C THR A 232 25.81 55.01 -32.51
N PRO A 233 26.54 55.95 -31.88
CA PRO A 233 27.45 55.65 -30.77
C PRO A 233 26.71 55.16 -29.52
N ASN A 234 27.26 54.09 -28.93
CA ASN A 234 26.71 53.24 -27.85
C ASN A 234 26.29 53.94 -26.54
N TRP A 235 26.61 55.23 -26.33
CA TRP A 235 26.26 55.92 -25.09
C TRP A 235 24.79 56.37 -25.05
N ARG A 236 24.17 56.69 -26.20
CA ARG A 236 22.72 57.00 -26.28
C ARG A 236 21.83 55.77 -26.04
N LYS A 237 22.29 54.56 -26.40
CA LYS A 237 21.61 53.30 -26.03
C LYS A 237 21.72 53.00 -24.53
N ARG A 238 22.81 53.39 -23.86
CA ARG A 238 22.97 53.22 -22.40
C ARG A 238 22.14 54.24 -21.60
N LEU A 239 22.00 55.47 -22.08
CA LEU A 239 21.14 56.50 -21.47
C LEU A 239 19.64 56.26 -21.71
N ASN A 240 19.24 55.80 -22.91
CA ASN A 240 17.85 55.45 -23.20
C ASN A 240 17.41 54.14 -22.51
N ALA A 241 18.33 53.20 -22.25
CA ALA A 241 18.04 52.01 -21.46
C ALA A 241 17.71 52.34 -19.99
N GLY A 242 18.34 53.36 -19.41
CA GLY A 242 18.03 53.81 -18.05
C GLY A 242 16.68 54.54 -17.95
N LEU A 243 16.33 55.35 -18.95
CA LEU A 243 15.07 56.12 -18.98
C LEU A 243 13.83 55.27 -19.32
N ALA A 244 13.97 54.24 -20.17
CA ALA A 244 12.91 53.26 -20.42
C ALA A 244 12.63 52.35 -19.21
N ARG A 245 13.62 52.14 -18.33
CA ARG A 245 13.49 51.32 -17.10
C ARG A 245 12.91 52.10 -15.92
N LEU A 246 13.22 53.39 -15.83
CA LEU A 246 12.60 54.29 -14.85
C LEU A 246 11.10 54.55 -15.15
N SER A 247 10.69 54.49 -16.42
CA SER A 247 9.27 54.60 -16.80
C SER A 247 8.47 53.31 -16.59
N MET A 248 9.12 52.14 -16.63
CA MET A 248 8.52 50.86 -16.21
C MET A 248 8.26 50.84 -14.70
N LEU A 249 9.19 51.36 -13.88
CA LEU A 249 9.04 51.47 -12.42
C LEU A 249 8.06 52.59 -11.98
N SER A 250 7.90 53.66 -12.76
CA SER A 250 6.95 54.74 -12.40
C SER A 250 5.49 54.36 -12.65
N ARG A 251 5.20 53.40 -13.55
CA ARG A 251 3.84 52.86 -13.78
C ARG A 251 3.39 51.83 -12.74
N VAL A 252 4.33 51.26 -11.95
CA VAL A 252 4.07 50.39 -10.80
C VAL A 252 3.37 51.15 -9.65
N SER A 253 3.46 52.49 -9.63
CA SER A 253 2.90 53.34 -8.58
C SER A 253 1.37 53.46 -8.55
N LYS A 254 0.66 53.03 -9.62
CA LYS A 254 -0.80 53.20 -9.71
C LYS A 254 -1.62 52.04 -9.11
N VAL A 255 -1.00 50.91 -8.75
CA VAL A 255 -1.71 49.67 -8.32
C VAL A 255 -1.07 48.99 -7.10
N ILE A 256 0.09 49.47 -6.60
CA ILE A 256 0.90 48.82 -5.56
C ILE A 256 1.26 49.81 -4.44
N GLY A 257 1.43 49.33 -3.20
CA GLY A 257 1.84 50.16 -2.06
C GLY A 257 3.24 50.78 -2.23
N TRP A 258 3.40 52.06 -1.88
CA TRP A 258 4.64 52.85 -2.06
C TRP A 258 5.89 52.19 -1.44
N ARG A 259 5.73 51.43 -0.35
CA ARG A 259 6.82 50.71 0.33
C ARG A 259 7.38 49.54 -0.50
N GLN A 260 6.54 48.83 -1.27
CA GLN A 260 6.97 47.72 -2.13
C GLN A 260 7.71 48.23 -3.38
N ALA A 261 7.25 49.35 -3.95
CA ALA A 261 7.94 50.00 -5.07
C ALA A 261 9.34 50.52 -4.69
N ALA A 262 9.48 51.12 -3.50
CA ALA A 262 10.77 51.56 -2.97
C ALA A 262 11.75 50.39 -2.74
N TYR A 263 11.25 49.27 -2.22
CA TYR A 263 12.03 48.05 -2.04
C TYR A 263 12.53 47.48 -3.38
N LEU A 264 11.64 47.36 -4.38
CA LEU A 264 12.00 46.85 -5.70
C LEU A 264 13.02 47.75 -6.41
N ARG A 265 12.87 49.09 -6.30
CA ARG A 265 13.84 50.04 -6.87
C ARG A 265 15.22 49.86 -6.23
N LYS A 266 15.30 49.79 -4.89
CA LYS A 266 16.56 49.54 -4.19
C LYS A 266 17.22 48.22 -4.61
N MET A 267 16.44 47.16 -4.74
CA MET A 267 16.92 45.85 -5.21
C MET A 267 17.49 45.94 -6.63
N VAL A 268 16.78 46.57 -7.58
CA VAL A 268 17.27 46.75 -8.96
C VAL A 268 18.56 47.57 -8.98
N ASP A 269 18.64 48.65 -8.21
CA ASP A 269 19.85 49.48 -8.09
C ASP A 269 21.06 48.67 -7.59
N LEU A 270 20.88 47.78 -6.61
CA LEU A 270 21.96 46.90 -6.10
C LEU A 270 22.48 45.94 -7.18
N PHE A 271 21.59 45.36 -8.00
CA PHE A 271 21.99 44.53 -9.14
C PHE A 271 22.72 45.34 -10.23
N GLU A 272 22.27 46.55 -10.51
CA GLU A 272 22.88 47.43 -11.53
C GLU A 272 24.27 47.94 -11.11
N ARG A 273 24.48 48.20 -9.81
CA ARG A 273 25.78 48.59 -9.25
C ARG A 273 26.76 47.42 -9.12
N GLY A 274 26.29 46.18 -9.30
CA GLY A 274 27.12 44.99 -9.20
C GLY A 274 27.43 44.57 -7.75
N GLU A 275 26.70 45.09 -6.77
CA GLU A 275 26.80 44.74 -5.35
C GLU A 275 26.08 43.40 -5.08
N LEU A 276 26.58 42.32 -5.67
CA LEU A 276 25.86 41.04 -5.77
C LEU A 276 25.49 40.41 -4.43
N HIS A 277 26.34 40.55 -3.41
CA HIS A 277 26.07 39.96 -2.09
C HIS A 277 24.79 40.54 -1.45
N ASP A 278 24.67 41.87 -1.45
CA ASP A 278 23.50 42.56 -0.93
C ASP A 278 22.30 42.44 -1.87
N ALA A 279 22.54 42.44 -3.18
CA ALA A 279 21.50 42.25 -4.18
C ALA A 279 20.77 40.90 -4.01
N LEU A 280 21.50 39.80 -3.79
CA LEU A 280 20.91 38.47 -3.60
C LEU A 280 20.08 38.37 -2.31
N ARG A 281 20.49 39.04 -1.23
CA ARG A 281 19.71 39.10 0.02
C ARG A 281 18.39 39.85 -0.13
N HIS A 282 18.35 40.84 -1.03
CA HIS A 282 17.15 41.62 -1.30
C HIS A 282 16.29 41.03 -2.43
N ALA A 283 16.79 40.01 -3.14
CA ALA A 283 16.15 39.45 -4.32
C ALA A 283 14.85 38.70 -3.98
N VAL A 284 13.91 38.73 -4.93
CA VAL A 284 12.57 38.16 -4.80
C VAL A 284 12.40 37.05 -5.86
N PRO A 285 11.95 35.84 -5.47
CA PRO A 285 11.67 34.75 -6.41
C PRO A 285 10.64 35.11 -7.48
N LEU A 286 10.83 34.64 -8.72
CA LEU A 286 9.94 35.00 -9.84
C LEU A 286 8.51 34.46 -9.72
N ASP A 287 8.29 33.36 -9.00
CA ASP A 287 6.98 32.74 -8.76
C ASP A 287 6.10 33.53 -7.77
N SER A 288 6.72 34.32 -6.90
CA SER A 288 6.00 35.27 -6.03
C SER A 288 5.41 36.45 -6.80
N LEU A 289 5.67 36.57 -8.11
CA LEU A 289 5.30 37.69 -8.97
C LEU A 289 4.14 37.30 -9.91
N ASN A 290 2.91 37.17 -9.39
CA ASN A 290 1.73 36.76 -10.18
C ASN A 290 0.75 37.93 -10.40
N PRO A 291 0.46 38.32 -11.66
CA PRO A 291 -0.51 39.38 -11.97
C PRO A 291 -1.98 39.03 -11.67
N GLU A 292 -2.35 37.75 -11.51
CA GLU A 292 -3.75 37.29 -11.28
C GLU A 292 -4.06 36.95 -9.80
N ALA A 293 -3.16 37.26 -8.87
CA ALA A 293 -3.29 36.88 -7.47
C ALA A 293 -4.53 37.50 -6.78
N ARG A 294 -5.49 36.64 -6.37
CA ARG A 294 -6.71 37.05 -5.64
C ARG A 294 -6.46 37.45 -4.17
N ARG A 295 -5.30 37.11 -3.59
CA ARG A 295 -4.90 37.51 -2.23
C ARG A 295 -3.57 38.27 -2.29
N GLN A 296 -3.58 39.53 -1.86
CA GLN A 296 -2.41 40.39 -1.79
C GLN A 296 -1.81 40.37 -0.39
N SER A 297 -0.48 40.27 -0.30
CA SER A 297 0.23 40.48 0.96
C SER A 297 0.35 41.98 1.26
N LEU A 298 -0.12 42.42 2.43
CA LEU A 298 -0.09 43.83 2.85
C LEU A 298 1.28 44.26 3.47
N GLY A 299 2.28 43.37 3.47
CA GLY A 299 3.63 43.61 4.00
C GLY A 299 4.67 43.83 2.89
N ALA A 300 5.69 44.66 3.16
CA ALA A 300 6.85 44.79 2.27
C ALA A 300 7.84 43.63 2.51
N PRO A 301 8.49 43.10 1.46
CA PRO A 301 9.55 42.09 1.61
C PRO A 301 10.68 42.60 2.51
N ARG A 302 11.31 41.69 3.25
CA ARG A 302 12.48 41.98 4.09
C ARG A 302 13.71 41.28 3.50
N PRO A 303 14.91 41.88 3.62
CA PRO A 303 16.15 41.23 3.20
C PRO A 303 16.38 39.93 3.98
N ARG A 304 16.88 38.91 3.29
CA ARG A 304 17.20 37.61 3.89
C ARG A 304 18.48 37.69 4.72
N SER A 305 18.50 36.99 5.85
CA SER A 305 19.68 36.85 6.72
C SER A 305 20.68 35.80 6.20
N SER A 306 20.22 34.83 5.40
CA SER A 306 21.01 33.76 4.79
C SER A 306 20.51 33.44 3.38
N LEU A 307 21.36 32.80 2.56
CA LEU A 307 21.04 32.34 1.21
C LEU A 307 20.57 30.88 1.23
N ASP A 308 19.72 30.52 2.19
CA ASP A 308 19.15 29.18 2.26
C ASP A 308 18.08 29.02 1.18
N ILE A 309 18.10 27.87 0.49
CA ILE A 309 17.14 27.54 -0.56
C ILE A 309 15.90 26.95 0.10
N ALA A 310 14.76 27.60 -0.11
CA ALA A 310 13.48 27.11 0.36
C ALA A 310 12.81 26.28 -0.75
N GLY A 311 12.20 25.16 -0.38
CA GLY A 311 11.38 24.38 -1.30
C GLY A 311 10.17 25.18 -1.81
N PRO A 312 9.49 24.69 -2.87
CA PRO A 312 8.30 25.34 -3.40
C PRO A 312 7.20 25.38 -2.32
N ASN A 313 6.89 26.58 -1.83
CA ASN A 313 5.84 26.80 -0.82
C ASN A 313 4.69 27.61 -1.44
N PRO A 314 3.46 27.07 -1.49
CA PRO A 314 2.30 27.80 -2.02
C PRO A 314 1.84 28.98 -1.14
N ALA A 315 2.34 29.10 0.09
CA ALA A 315 1.96 30.16 1.04
C ALA A 315 2.79 31.46 0.95
N ASN A 316 3.64 31.63 -0.07
CA ASN A 316 4.48 32.82 -0.18
C ASN A 316 3.70 34.08 -0.62
N SER A 317 4.03 35.21 0.00
CA SER A 317 3.53 36.55 -0.29
C SER A 317 3.54 36.86 -1.79
N LEU A 318 2.36 36.89 -2.41
CA LEU A 318 2.17 37.22 -3.83
C LEU A 318 2.22 38.75 -4.02
N ILE A 319 3.10 39.21 -4.91
CA ILE A 319 3.22 40.60 -5.37
C ILE A 319 2.72 40.65 -6.82
N GLY A 320 1.68 41.43 -7.09
CA GLY A 320 1.25 41.65 -8.48
C GLY A 320 2.24 42.57 -9.20
N LEU A 321 2.94 42.08 -10.22
CA LEU A 321 3.85 42.89 -11.06
C LEU A 321 3.49 42.79 -12.54
N ALA A 322 3.88 43.82 -13.30
CA ALA A 322 3.69 43.85 -14.76
C ALA A 322 4.61 42.82 -15.46
N PRO A 323 4.14 42.16 -16.54
CA PRO A 323 4.89 41.12 -17.26
C PRO A 323 6.31 41.53 -17.71
N ASP A 324 6.47 42.79 -18.14
CA ASP A 324 7.75 43.33 -18.62
C ASP A 324 8.84 43.35 -17.53
N LEU A 325 8.45 43.62 -16.27
CA LEU A 325 9.38 43.66 -15.14
C LEU A 325 9.83 42.24 -14.76
N THR A 326 8.92 41.26 -14.81
CA THR A 326 9.25 39.84 -14.57
C THR A 326 10.24 39.32 -15.60
N GLN A 327 10.08 39.69 -16.88
CA GLN A 327 11.02 39.34 -17.94
C GLN A 327 12.40 39.99 -17.74
N TYR A 328 12.44 41.27 -17.33
CA TYR A 328 13.68 41.96 -17.00
C TYR A 328 14.43 41.32 -15.84
N LEU A 329 13.74 40.99 -14.74
CA LEU A 329 14.34 40.32 -13.59
C LEU A 329 14.89 38.94 -13.96
N ARG A 330 14.16 38.17 -14.79
CA ARG A 330 14.64 36.88 -15.31
C ARG A 330 15.96 37.02 -16.07
N GLN A 331 16.07 38.02 -16.96
CA GLN A 331 17.31 38.27 -17.71
C GLN A 331 18.45 38.72 -16.78
N THR A 332 18.15 39.56 -15.79
CA THR A 332 19.13 40.02 -14.79
C THR A 332 19.67 38.84 -13.99
N TYR A 333 18.80 37.99 -13.44
CA TYR A 333 19.20 36.81 -12.68
C TYR A 333 20.01 35.82 -13.51
N ARG A 334 19.66 35.59 -14.79
CA ARG A 334 20.45 34.75 -15.72
C ARG A 334 21.88 35.27 -15.91
N ARG A 335 22.04 36.58 -16.15
CA ARG A 335 23.38 37.19 -16.27
C ARG A 335 24.16 37.13 -14.95
N THR A 336 23.49 37.31 -13.81
CA THR A 336 24.11 37.18 -12.50
C THR A 336 24.61 35.75 -12.29
N TYR A 337 23.83 34.74 -12.63
CA TYR A 337 24.25 33.33 -12.60
C TYR A 337 25.51 33.11 -13.46
N GLU A 338 25.50 33.53 -14.73
CA GLU A 338 26.66 33.37 -15.63
C GLU A 338 27.92 34.07 -15.11
N ARG A 339 27.76 35.17 -14.36
CA ARG A 339 28.87 35.87 -13.72
C ARG A 339 29.38 35.10 -12.50
N LEU A 340 28.48 34.63 -11.63
CA LEU A 340 28.85 33.87 -10.43
C LEU A 340 29.52 32.54 -10.79
N ASP A 341 29.06 31.87 -11.85
CA ASP A 341 29.71 30.66 -12.36
C ASP A 341 31.15 30.91 -12.84
N ARG A 342 31.38 32.00 -13.58
CA ARG A 342 32.73 32.43 -14.00
C ARG A 342 33.63 32.80 -12.82
N GLU A 343 33.05 33.35 -11.75
CA GLU A 343 33.75 33.69 -10.51
C GLU A 343 33.96 32.46 -9.59
N GLY A 344 33.45 31.28 -9.94
CA GLY A 344 33.57 30.07 -9.12
C GLY A 344 32.70 30.05 -7.86
N LYS A 345 31.74 30.98 -7.75
CA LYS A 345 30.81 31.12 -6.62
C LYS A 345 29.61 30.18 -6.78
N ILE A 346 29.86 28.89 -6.57
CA ILE A 346 28.92 27.80 -6.84
C ILE A 346 27.64 27.95 -6.01
N ASP A 347 27.76 28.20 -4.70
CA ASP A 347 26.60 28.21 -3.79
C ASP A 347 25.66 29.38 -4.10
N GLU A 348 26.19 30.57 -4.41
CA GLU A 348 25.40 31.72 -4.84
C GLU A 348 24.80 31.53 -6.24
N ALA A 349 25.52 30.90 -7.17
CA ALA A 349 24.99 30.57 -8.49
C ALA A 349 23.80 29.60 -8.39
N VAL A 350 23.89 28.59 -7.53
CA VAL A 350 22.82 27.63 -7.24
C VAL A 350 21.64 28.33 -6.58
N PHE A 351 21.87 29.23 -5.63
CA PHE A 351 20.80 30.03 -5.03
C PHE A 351 20.03 30.84 -6.10
N VAL A 352 20.74 31.47 -7.04
CA VAL A 352 20.10 32.18 -8.15
C VAL A 352 19.25 31.26 -9.01
N LEU A 353 19.75 30.06 -9.37
CA LEU A 353 18.99 29.11 -10.18
C LEU A 353 17.78 28.53 -9.42
N ALA A 354 17.99 28.03 -8.21
CA ALA A 354 16.99 27.29 -7.45
C ALA A 354 15.94 28.19 -6.77
N GLU A 355 16.37 29.27 -6.13
CA GLU A 355 15.49 30.13 -5.32
C GLU A 355 14.92 31.30 -6.14
N LEU A 356 15.76 32.00 -6.92
CA LEU A 356 15.32 33.21 -7.63
C LEU A 356 14.63 32.89 -8.97
N LEU A 357 15.27 32.05 -9.78
CA LEU A 357 14.76 31.65 -11.09
C LEU A 357 13.77 30.48 -11.03
N ARG A 358 13.71 29.76 -9.89
CA ARG A 358 12.92 28.52 -9.70
C ARG A 358 13.22 27.43 -10.74
N ALA A 359 14.45 27.40 -11.24
CA ALA A 359 14.96 26.42 -12.19
C ALA A 359 15.62 25.23 -11.44
N GLY A 360 14.81 24.47 -10.68
CA GLY A 360 15.32 23.41 -9.80
C GLY A 360 16.11 22.30 -10.52
N ALA A 361 15.63 21.86 -11.69
CA ALA A 361 16.34 20.85 -12.49
C ALA A 361 17.72 21.36 -12.96
N GLU A 362 17.77 22.59 -13.47
CA GLU A 362 19.02 23.20 -13.93
C GLU A 362 20.01 23.45 -12.79
N ALA A 363 19.52 23.85 -11.61
CA ALA A 363 20.36 24.01 -10.42
C ALA A 363 21.00 22.69 -9.98
N VAL A 364 20.24 21.59 -10.07
CA VAL A 364 20.72 20.24 -9.77
C VAL A 364 21.73 19.76 -10.82
N ASP A 365 21.44 19.97 -12.11
CA ASP A 365 22.37 19.63 -13.20
C ASP A 365 23.68 20.43 -13.07
N TYR A 366 23.60 21.70 -12.67
CA TYR A 366 24.77 22.54 -12.41
C TYR A 366 25.63 21.98 -11.26
N LEU A 367 25.02 21.60 -10.13
CA LEU A 367 25.74 20.98 -9.01
C LEU A 367 26.35 19.63 -9.39
N GLU A 368 25.65 18.83 -10.19
CA GLU A 368 26.15 17.56 -10.69
C GLU A 368 27.40 17.77 -11.56
N ASN A 369 27.37 18.73 -12.49
CA ASN A 369 28.51 19.08 -13.34
C ASN A 369 29.71 19.61 -12.53
N LYS A 370 29.47 20.25 -11.39
CA LYS A 370 30.52 20.69 -10.46
C LYS A 370 30.98 19.60 -9.48
N GLY A 371 30.45 18.38 -9.57
CA GLY A 371 30.81 17.26 -8.71
C GLY A 371 30.22 17.31 -7.29
N ARG A 372 29.29 18.23 -7.00
CA ARG A 372 28.73 18.47 -5.66
C ARG A 372 27.49 17.59 -5.43
N MET A 373 27.68 16.27 -5.49
CA MET A 373 26.58 15.29 -5.55
C MET A 373 25.64 15.31 -4.35
N GLU A 374 26.17 15.41 -3.12
CA GLU A 374 25.32 15.46 -1.91
C GLU A 374 24.42 16.71 -1.90
N GLN A 375 24.97 17.86 -2.31
CA GLN A 375 24.21 19.10 -2.41
C GLN A 375 23.15 19.00 -3.52
N ALA A 376 23.48 18.40 -4.66
CA ALA A 376 22.54 18.15 -5.74
C ALA A 376 21.37 17.26 -5.27
N ALA A 377 21.67 16.19 -4.54
CA ALA A 377 20.67 15.25 -4.01
C ALA A 377 19.76 15.91 -2.96
N ARG A 378 20.34 16.68 -2.03
CA ARG A 378 19.55 17.43 -1.03
C ARG A 378 18.68 18.50 -1.69
N LEU A 379 19.23 19.17 -2.71
CA LEU A 379 18.50 20.17 -3.48
C LEU A 379 17.35 19.53 -4.28
N SER A 380 17.53 18.35 -4.86
CA SER A 380 16.47 17.68 -5.63
C SER A 380 15.27 17.32 -4.73
N GLU A 381 15.51 16.85 -3.50
CA GLU A 381 14.45 16.64 -2.51
C GLU A 381 13.77 17.95 -2.12
N THR A 382 14.56 18.99 -1.81
CA THR A 382 14.04 20.30 -1.38
C THR A 382 13.18 20.95 -2.47
N MET A 383 13.60 20.85 -3.72
CA MET A 383 12.88 21.37 -4.88
C MET A 383 11.72 20.47 -5.32
N GLY A 384 11.57 19.28 -4.72
CA GLY A 384 10.54 18.32 -5.06
C GLY A 384 10.62 17.82 -6.51
N LEU A 385 11.84 17.56 -7.00
CA LEU A 385 12.07 16.88 -8.27
C LEU A 385 11.58 15.42 -8.20
N SER A 386 11.58 14.71 -9.33
CA SER A 386 11.13 13.31 -9.34
C SER A 386 11.99 12.44 -8.40
N ALA A 387 11.36 11.43 -7.81
CA ALA A 387 12.05 10.48 -6.96
C ALA A 387 13.18 9.76 -7.72
N ASP A 388 13.01 9.48 -9.02
CA ASP A 388 14.05 8.87 -9.87
C ASP A 388 15.35 9.70 -9.88
N ILE A 389 15.24 11.03 -10.01
CA ILE A 389 16.39 11.95 -10.00
C ILE A 389 17.05 11.92 -8.62
N SER A 390 16.26 12.02 -7.55
CA SER A 390 16.78 12.05 -6.18
C SER A 390 17.48 10.75 -5.81
N VAL A 391 16.90 9.60 -6.15
CA VAL A 391 17.51 8.27 -5.92
C VAL A 391 18.83 8.15 -6.66
N ARG A 392 18.87 8.52 -7.96
CA ARG A 392 20.10 8.51 -8.75
C ARG A 392 21.20 9.37 -8.12
N LEU A 393 20.86 10.58 -7.67
CA LEU A 393 21.82 11.51 -7.06
C LEU A 393 22.33 11.01 -5.72
N TRP A 394 21.47 10.43 -4.86
CA TRP A 394 21.89 9.82 -3.60
C TRP A 394 22.78 8.58 -3.82
N CYS A 395 22.49 7.77 -4.83
CA CYS A 395 23.41 6.70 -5.25
C CYS A 395 24.78 7.26 -5.63
N LYS A 396 24.84 8.33 -6.44
CA LYS A 396 26.10 8.99 -6.83
C LYS A 396 26.82 9.67 -5.66
N ALA A 397 26.08 10.18 -4.69
CA ALA A 397 26.63 10.76 -3.46
C ALA A 397 27.18 9.72 -2.48
N GLY A 398 26.90 8.42 -2.70
CA GLY A 398 27.38 7.32 -1.87
C GLY A 398 26.47 6.93 -0.70
N ASP A 399 25.34 7.62 -0.50
CA ASP A 399 24.34 7.24 0.53
C ASP A 399 23.27 6.32 -0.09
N LEU A 400 23.65 5.06 -0.26
CA LEU A 400 22.76 4.01 -0.77
C LEU A 400 21.56 3.80 0.16
N GLY A 401 21.74 3.91 1.47
CA GLY A 401 20.66 3.69 2.45
C GLY A 401 19.51 4.69 2.27
N ARG A 402 19.83 5.98 2.08
CA ARG A 402 18.83 7.00 1.78
C ARG A 402 18.22 6.83 0.39
N ALA A 403 19.04 6.49 -0.61
CA ALA A 403 18.55 6.21 -1.96
C ALA A 403 17.50 5.08 -1.98
N LEU A 404 17.75 3.97 -1.28
CA LEU A 404 16.82 2.84 -1.20
C LEU A 404 15.51 3.22 -0.48
N ARG A 405 15.58 4.00 0.61
CA ARG A 405 14.37 4.49 1.28
C ARG A 405 13.52 5.36 0.34
N LEU A 406 14.13 6.29 -0.38
CA LEU A 406 13.44 7.14 -1.34
C LEU A 406 12.89 6.35 -2.53
N ALA A 407 13.63 5.34 -3.01
CA ALA A 407 13.21 4.47 -4.10
C ALA A 407 11.96 3.68 -3.75
N ARG A 408 11.86 3.17 -2.51
CA ARG A 408 10.67 2.47 -1.99
C ARG A 408 9.51 3.42 -1.83
N LEU A 409 9.70 4.49 -1.06
CA LEU A 409 8.64 5.46 -0.77
C LEU A 409 8.07 6.05 -2.06
N GLY A 410 8.92 6.37 -3.04
CA GLY A 410 8.53 6.97 -4.32
C GLY A 410 8.28 6.01 -5.48
N ARG A 411 8.40 4.68 -5.29
CA ARG A 411 8.36 3.65 -6.36
C ARG A 411 9.30 3.96 -7.55
N ALA A 412 10.51 4.42 -7.25
CA ALA A 412 11.42 5.04 -8.22
C ALA A 412 12.59 4.16 -8.69
N PHE A 413 12.56 2.86 -8.40
CA PHE A 413 13.62 1.94 -8.85
C PHE A 413 13.75 1.86 -10.39
N PRO A 414 12.67 1.63 -11.17
CA PRO A 414 12.81 1.41 -12.61
C PRO A 414 13.38 2.65 -13.32
N GLY A 415 12.88 3.83 -12.95
CA GLY A 415 13.34 5.10 -13.50
C GLY A 415 14.80 5.41 -13.14
N ALA A 416 15.15 5.29 -11.86
CA ALA A 416 16.52 5.52 -11.40
C ALA A 416 17.54 4.55 -12.01
N VAL A 417 17.21 3.25 -12.10
CA VAL A 417 18.06 2.25 -12.76
C VAL A 417 18.29 2.62 -14.23
N LYS A 418 17.22 2.92 -14.97
CA LYS A 418 17.31 3.32 -16.39
C LYS A 418 18.19 4.56 -16.58
N MET A 419 18.12 5.54 -15.68
CA MET A 419 18.97 6.73 -15.72
C MET A 419 20.44 6.39 -15.46
N LEU A 420 20.75 5.51 -14.51
CA LEU A 420 22.11 5.07 -14.22
C LEU A 420 22.70 4.22 -15.36
N GLU A 421 21.91 3.36 -15.99
CA GLU A 421 22.32 2.56 -17.15
C GLU A 421 22.65 3.41 -18.36
N ARG A 422 21.85 4.44 -18.65
CA ARG A 422 22.15 5.42 -19.73
C ARG A 422 23.49 6.11 -19.52
N GLN A 423 23.89 6.30 -18.28
CA GLN A 423 25.18 6.88 -17.90
C GLN A 423 26.28 5.84 -17.67
N GLN A 424 26.01 4.56 -17.97
CA GLN A 424 26.93 3.42 -17.81
C GLN A 424 27.53 3.32 -16.40
N SER A 425 26.77 3.73 -15.37
CA SER A 425 27.24 3.71 -14.00
C SER A 425 27.18 2.29 -13.42
N PRO A 426 28.23 1.80 -12.74
CA PRO A 426 28.21 0.48 -12.08
C PRO A 426 27.16 0.40 -10.96
N LEU A 427 26.74 1.55 -10.41
CA LEU A 427 25.69 1.64 -9.40
C LEU A 427 24.33 1.15 -9.90
N ALA A 428 24.11 1.09 -11.23
CA ALA A 428 22.89 0.55 -11.82
C ALA A 428 22.68 -0.92 -11.42
N ALA A 429 23.75 -1.72 -11.43
CA ALA A 429 23.68 -3.15 -11.07
C ALA A 429 23.30 -3.33 -9.60
N THR A 430 23.93 -2.57 -8.70
CA THR A 430 23.61 -2.59 -7.26
C THR A 430 22.16 -2.18 -7.00
N LEU A 431 21.69 -1.11 -7.64
CA LEU A 431 20.31 -0.65 -7.47
C LEU A 431 19.30 -1.65 -8.03
N ARG A 432 19.63 -2.31 -9.14
CA ARG A 432 18.80 -3.36 -9.76
C ARG A 432 18.69 -4.61 -8.90
N GLN A 433 19.76 -5.02 -8.21
CA GLN A 433 19.69 -6.11 -7.24
C GLN A 433 18.72 -5.78 -6.11
N HIS A 434 18.86 -4.61 -5.49
CA HIS A 434 17.93 -4.18 -4.43
C HIS A 434 16.50 -4.03 -4.91
N TRP A 435 16.29 -3.56 -6.15
CA TRP A 435 14.97 -3.51 -6.74
C TRP A 435 14.34 -4.91 -6.86
N ALA A 436 15.10 -5.89 -7.33
CA ALA A 436 14.61 -7.26 -7.44
C ALA A 436 14.32 -7.89 -6.07
N ASP A 437 15.18 -7.64 -5.07
CA ASP A 437 14.91 -8.06 -3.70
C ASP A 437 13.59 -7.46 -3.20
N ASP A 438 13.35 -6.17 -3.44
CA ASP A 438 12.12 -5.49 -3.04
C ASP A 438 10.88 -6.10 -3.73
N LEU A 439 10.97 -6.43 -5.03
CA LEU A 439 9.90 -7.13 -5.75
C LEU A 439 9.65 -8.53 -5.17
N ALA A 440 10.70 -9.29 -4.90
CA ALA A 440 10.56 -10.63 -4.32
C ALA A 440 9.89 -10.59 -2.94
N HIS A 441 10.23 -9.61 -2.10
CA HIS A 441 9.56 -9.42 -0.80
C HIS A 441 8.09 -9.03 -0.93
N SER A 442 7.71 -8.33 -2.00
CA SER A 442 6.30 -8.01 -2.30
C SER A 442 5.49 -9.19 -2.86
N GLY A 443 6.14 -10.34 -3.07
CA GLY A 443 5.57 -11.55 -3.69
C GLY A 443 5.70 -11.61 -5.21
N ASP A 444 6.20 -10.55 -5.86
CA ASP A 444 6.40 -10.50 -7.32
C ASP A 444 7.72 -11.15 -7.74
N LEU A 445 7.75 -12.48 -7.66
CA LEU A 445 8.92 -13.30 -8.02
C LEU A 445 9.26 -13.24 -9.52
N VAL A 446 8.26 -13.06 -10.39
CA VAL A 446 8.49 -12.96 -11.84
C VAL A 446 9.12 -11.61 -12.17
N GLY A 447 8.58 -10.51 -11.62
CA GLY A 447 9.17 -9.19 -11.75
C GLY A 447 10.58 -9.11 -11.15
N ALA A 448 10.81 -9.77 -10.00
CA ALA A 448 12.14 -9.87 -9.40
C ALA A 448 13.13 -10.54 -10.35
N ALA A 449 12.78 -11.71 -10.92
CA ALA A 449 13.62 -12.42 -11.88
C ALA A 449 13.91 -11.57 -13.13
N ASP A 450 12.90 -10.86 -13.65
CA ASP A 450 13.05 -9.93 -14.78
C ASP A 450 14.02 -8.80 -14.49
N ALA A 451 13.92 -8.22 -13.30
CA ALA A 451 14.79 -7.13 -12.89
C ALA A 451 16.27 -7.57 -12.86
N VAL A 452 16.62 -8.75 -12.32
CA VAL A 452 18.03 -9.19 -12.23
C VAL A 452 18.55 -9.98 -13.42
N TRP A 453 17.71 -10.44 -14.36
CA TRP A 453 18.14 -11.30 -15.48
C TRP A 453 19.30 -10.72 -16.31
N ALA A 454 19.35 -9.39 -16.42
CA ALA A 454 20.41 -8.66 -17.10
C ALA A 454 21.80 -8.79 -16.42
N LEU A 455 21.85 -9.20 -15.15
CA LEU A 455 23.07 -9.38 -14.36
C LEU A 455 23.51 -10.85 -14.39
N PRO A 456 24.58 -11.22 -15.13
CA PRO A 456 24.95 -12.62 -15.32
C PRO A 456 25.17 -13.40 -14.02
N GLY A 457 25.78 -12.77 -13.02
CA GLY A 457 26.07 -13.39 -11.72
C GLY A 457 24.83 -13.65 -10.84
N LEU A 458 23.64 -13.12 -11.20
CA LEU A 458 22.40 -13.32 -10.45
C LEU A 458 21.35 -14.11 -11.23
N ARG A 459 21.71 -14.70 -12.39
CA ARG A 459 20.78 -15.50 -13.19
C ARG A 459 20.31 -16.76 -12.46
N GLU A 460 21.16 -17.38 -11.64
CA GLU A 460 20.76 -18.52 -10.81
C GLU A 460 19.66 -18.12 -9.82
N GLN A 461 19.82 -16.99 -9.13
CA GLN A 461 18.79 -16.44 -8.23
C GLN A 461 17.47 -16.13 -8.96
N ALA A 462 17.56 -15.57 -10.17
CA ALA A 462 16.39 -15.32 -11.01
C ALA A 462 15.63 -16.62 -11.32
N LEU A 463 16.38 -17.68 -11.66
CA LEU A 463 15.80 -19.00 -11.93
C LEU A 463 15.20 -19.64 -10.67
N GLU A 464 15.84 -19.48 -9.51
CA GLU A 464 15.28 -19.94 -8.23
C GLU A 464 13.91 -19.30 -7.96
N TRP A 465 13.78 -17.99 -8.13
CA TRP A 465 12.49 -17.29 -7.97
C TRP A 465 11.44 -17.77 -8.97
N LEU A 466 11.81 -17.98 -10.24
CA LEU A 466 10.89 -18.51 -11.25
C LEU A 466 10.44 -19.95 -10.91
N LEU A 467 11.36 -20.82 -10.49
CA LEU A 467 11.04 -22.19 -10.09
C LEU A 467 10.18 -22.22 -8.81
N GLN A 468 10.43 -21.31 -7.87
CA GLN A 468 9.61 -21.18 -6.67
C GLN A 468 8.19 -20.72 -6.99
N ALA A 469 8.06 -19.73 -7.88
CA ALA A 469 6.77 -19.25 -8.36
C ALA A 469 6.00 -20.32 -9.17
N GLU A 470 6.69 -21.07 -10.03
CA GLU A 470 6.14 -22.19 -10.79
C GLU A 470 5.57 -23.28 -9.87
N ARG A 471 6.33 -23.71 -8.85
CA ARG A 471 5.89 -24.69 -7.85
C ARG A 471 4.66 -24.24 -7.06
N ALA A 472 4.49 -22.93 -6.90
CA ALA A 472 3.33 -22.39 -6.19
C ALA A 472 2.02 -22.52 -6.99
N GLY A 473 2.11 -22.71 -8.31
CA GLY A 473 0.95 -22.91 -9.19
C GLY A 473 0.11 -21.65 -9.41
N GLY A 474 -1.10 -21.81 -9.93
CA GLY A 474 -2.01 -20.69 -10.26
C GLY A 474 -1.48 -19.76 -11.36
N SER A 475 -1.95 -18.50 -11.41
CA SER A 475 -1.46 -17.55 -12.43
C SER A 475 -0.02 -17.10 -12.21
N LEU A 476 0.45 -17.03 -10.96
CA LEU A 476 1.85 -16.73 -10.70
C LEU A 476 2.75 -17.83 -11.28
N GLY A 477 2.39 -19.10 -11.05
CA GLY A 477 3.13 -20.23 -11.59
C GLY A 477 3.10 -20.32 -13.12
N VAL A 478 1.95 -20.09 -13.75
CA VAL A 478 1.86 -20.04 -15.22
C VAL A 478 2.75 -18.94 -15.80
N ARG A 479 2.73 -17.73 -15.23
CA ARG A 479 3.60 -16.63 -15.66
C ARG A 479 5.07 -16.99 -15.50
N ALA A 480 5.45 -17.54 -14.35
CA ALA A 480 6.82 -17.93 -14.07
C ALA A 480 7.33 -19.03 -15.01
N LEU A 481 6.50 -20.06 -15.26
CA LEU A 481 6.77 -21.13 -16.21
C LEU A 481 7.04 -20.56 -17.61
N LEU A 482 6.13 -19.74 -18.13
CA LEU A 482 6.26 -19.16 -19.45
C LEU A 482 7.46 -18.22 -19.55
N ARG A 483 7.73 -17.45 -18.50
CA ARG A 483 8.90 -16.56 -18.45
C ARG A 483 10.21 -17.34 -18.43
N LYS A 484 10.28 -18.43 -17.65
CA LYS A 484 11.41 -19.37 -17.63
C LYS A 484 11.68 -19.94 -19.02
N LEU A 485 10.65 -20.39 -19.75
CA LEU A 485 10.79 -20.93 -21.12
C LEU A 485 11.20 -19.87 -22.15
N SER A 486 10.82 -18.61 -21.95
CA SER A 486 11.26 -17.48 -22.78
C SER A 486 12.75 -17.20 -22.58
N MET A 487 13.23 -17.27 -21.34
CA MET A 487 14.63 -17.01 -20.95
C MET A 487 15.57 -18.19 -21.19
N LEU A 488 15.08 -19.43 -21.03
CA LEU A 488 15.82 -20.69 -21.18
C LEU A 488 15.08 -21.65 -22.13
N PRO A 489 15.36 -21.59 -23.44
CA PRO A 489 14.69 -22.43 -24.44
C PRO A 489 14.84 -23.93 -24.20
N ASP A 490 15.97 -24.37 -23.65
CA ASP A 490 16.27 -25.78 -23.38
C ASP A 490 15.58 -26.31 -22.10
N GLY A 491 14.98 -25.41 -21.29
CA GLY A 491 14.29 -25.74 -20.05
C GLY A 491 12.92 -26.41 -20.19
N LEU A 492 12.50 -26.71 -21.43
CA LEU A 492 11.19 -27.32 -21.71
C LEU A 492 11.03 -28.69 -21.02
N ALA A 493 12.06 -29.53 -21.07
CA ALA A 493 12.01 -30.89 -20.49
C ALA A 493 11.76 -30.85 -18.97
N GLY A 494 12.43 -29.93 -18.27
CA GLY A 494 12.26 -29.74 -16.81
C GLY A 494 10.92 -29.13 -16.40
N SER A 495 10.07 -28.75 -17.35
CA SER A 495 8.76 -28.13 -17.10
C SER A 495 7.60 -28.91 -17.72
N ALA A 496 7.87 -30.10 -18.25
CA ALA A 496 6.89 -30.90 -18.97
C ALA A 496 5.66 -31.23 -18.10
N ASP A 497 5.87 -31.65 -16.86
CA ASP A 497 4.79 -32.00 -15.93
C ASP A 497 3.88 -30.80 -15.63
N ALA A 498 4.45 -29.62 -15.43
CA ALA A 498 3.70 -28.39 -15.17
C ALA A 498 2.87 -27.96 -16.40
N ILE A 499 3.44 -28.11 -17.60
CA ILE A 499 2.72 -27.82 -18.86
C ILE A 499 1.57 -28.82 -19.05
N SER A 500 1.83 -30.11 -18.88
CA SER A 500 0.82 -31.17 -19.00
C SER A 500 -0.32 -30.97 -17.99
N ALA A 501 -0.01 -30.60 -16.75
CA ALA A 501 -1.04 -30.32 -15.74
C ALA A 501 -2.05 -29.24 -16.19
N VAL A 502 -1.59 -28.20 -16.90
CA VAL A 502 -2.49 -27.16 -17.46
C VAL A 502 -3.23 -27.67 -18.71
N LEU A 503 -2.54 -28.38 -19.60
CA LEU A 503 -3.12 -28.88 -20.85
C LEU A 503 -4.19 -29.96 -20.61
N ASP A 504 -4.00 -30.81 -19.61
CA ASP A 504 -4.86 -31.94 -19.29
C ASP A 504 -5.94 -31.59 -18.24
N GLY A 505 -5.94 -30.36 -17.72
CA GLY A 505 -6.92 -29.88 -16.75
C GLY A 505 -8.37 -30.04 -17.25
N THR A 506 -9.23 -30.66 -16.46
CA THR A 506 -10.62 -30.96 -16.85
C THR A 506 -11.62 -29.90 -16.36
N GLY A 507 -12.75 -29.78 -17.06
CA GLY A 507 -13.84 -28.87 -16.68
C GLY A 507 -13.52 -27.39 -16.90
N GLU A 508 -14.40 -26.52 -16.40
CA GLU A 508 -14.33 -25.07 -16.62
C GLU A 508 -13.07 -24.43 -16.03
N GLY A 509 -12.63 -24.87 -14.83
CA GLY A 509 -11.39 -24.39 -14.24
C GLY A 509 -10.15 -24.71 -15.08
N GLY A 510 -10.12 -25.90 -15.72
CA GLY A 510 -9.06 -26.26 -16.66
C GLY A 510 -9.08 -25.41 -17.94
N ALA A 511 -10.26 -25.14 -18.49
CA ALA A 511 -10.43 -24.27 -19.65
C ALA A 511 -9.98 -22.83 -19.35
N GLU A 512 -10.32 -22.30 -18.17
CA GLU A 512 -9.87 -20.97 -17.73
C GLU A 512 -8.35 -20.91 -17.54
N GLN A 513 -7.74 -21.95 -16.97
CA GLN A 513 -6.29 -22.02 -16.80
C GLN A 513 -5.54 -22.08 -18.13
N ARG A 514 -6.07 -22.80 -19.13
CA ARG A 514 -5.53 -22.80 -20.51
C ARG A 514 -5.71 -21.46 -21.20
N ALA A 515 -6.89 -20.84 -21.12
CA ALA A 515 -7.12 -19.51 -21.69
C ALA A 515 -6.22 -18.44 -21.06
N ARG A 516 -5.95 -18.56 -19.75
CA ARG A 516 -4.95 -17.74 -19.06
C ARG A 516 -3.53 -17.99 -19.58
N MET A 517 -3.12 -19.26 -19.68
CA MET A 517 -1.81 -19.60 -20.23
C MET A 517 -1.62 -19.07 -21.65
N ALA A 518 -2.68 -19.10 -22.47
CA ALA A 518 -2.67 -18.49 -23.80
C ALA A 518 -2.44 -16.97 -23.75
N ARG A 519 -3.18 -16.24 -22.90
CA ARG A 519 -3.02 -14.77 -22.75
C ARG A 519 -1.62 -14.39 -22.29
N GLU A 520 -1.13 -15.05 -21.25
CA GLU A 520 0.22 -14.79 -20.72
C GLU A 520 1.30 -15.12 -21.76
N LEU A 521 1.12 -16.19 -22.52
CA LEU A 521 2.05 -16.62 -23.57
C LEU A 521 2.14 -15.60 -24.71
N VAL A 522 1.00 -15.05 -25.14
CA VAL A 522 0.93 -14.01 -26.16
C VAL A 522 1.50 -12.68 -25.66
N ALA A 523 1.27 -12.35 -24.38
CA ALA A 523 1.73 -11.11 -23.78
C ALA A 523 3.24 -11.07 -23.46
N LEU A 524 3.95 -12.20 -23.59
CA LEU A 524 5.39 -12.24 -23.35
C LEU A 524 6.16 -11.28 -24.28
N PRO A 525 7.20 -10.58 -23.78
CA PRO A 525 7.99 -9.66 -24.60
C PRO A 525 8.87 -10.37 -25.64
N SER A 526 9.16 -11.66 -25.44
CA SER A 526 10.00 -12.47 -26.31
C SER A 526 9.54 -13.93 -26.31
N HIS A 527 9.67 -14.60 -27.46
CA HIS A 527 9.28 -16.00 -27.63
C HIS A 527 10.47 -16.86 -28.10
N SER A 528 10.62 -18.03 -27.47
CA SER A 528 11.60 -19.06 -27.79
C SER A 528 10.97 -20.20 -28.60
N ALA A 529 11.78 -21.18 -29.03
CA ALA A 529 11.26 -22.41 -29.63
C ALA A 529 10.36 -23.20 -28.66
N ALA A 530 10.65 -23.17 -27.36
CA ALA A 530 9.85 -23.81 -26.33
C ALA A 530 8.47 -23.15 -26.18
N THR A 531 8.40 -21.82 -26.13
CA THR A 531 7.11 -21.10 -26.02
C THR A 531 6.25 -21.30 -27.27
N ARG A 532 6.85 -21.39 -28.46
CA ARG A 532 6.12 -21.73 -29.70
C ARG A 532 5.54 -23.14 -29.69
N ARG A 533 6.27 -24.13 -29.16
CA ARG A 533 5.75 -25.50 -28.97
C ARG A 533 4.57 -25.54 -28.01
N VAL A 534 4.66 -24.79 -26.90
CA VAL A 534 3.56 -24.64 -25.94
C VAL A 534 2.35 -23.97 -26.61
N ALA A 535 2.55 -22.92 -27.43
CA ALA A 535 1.46 -22.30 -28.19
C ALA A 535 0.77 -23.32 -29.10
N ALA A 536 1.53 -24.13 -29.84
CA ALA A 536 0.98 -25.17 -30.71
C ALA A 536 0.17 -26.23 -29.97
N ALA A 537 0.55 -26.59 -28.74
CA ALA A 537 -0.21 -27.49 -27.89
C ALA A 537 -1.49 -26.83 -27.34
N LEU A 538 -1.41 -25.58 -26.89
CA LEU A 538 -2.53 -24.82 -26.32
C LEU A 538 -3.63 -24.55 -27.34
N VAL A 539 -3.28 -24.10 -28.55
CA VAL A 539 -4.27 -23.75 -29.59
C VAL A 539 -5.25 -24.88 -29.83
N ARG A 540 -4.75 -26.13 -29.89
CA ARG A 540 -5.59 -27.32 -30.15
C ARG A 540 -6.64 -27.58 -29.08
N LYS A 541 -6.40 -27.12 -27.85
CA LYS A 541 -7.31 -27.28 -26.69
C LYS A 541 -8.23 -26.06 -26.54
N VAL A 542 -7.65 -24.87 -26.64
CA VAL A 542 -8.33 -23.60 -26.39
C VAL A 542 -9.31 -23.25 -27.51
N LEU A 543 -8.99 -23.57 -28.77
CA LEU A 543 -9.85 -23.22 -29.91
C LEU A 543 -11.26 -23.87 -29.82
N PRO A 544 -11.41 -25.20 -29.59
CA PRO A 544 -12.71 -25.80 -29.36
C PRO A 544 -13.46 -25.20 -28.16
N GLU A 545 -12.75 -24.87 -27.09
CA GLU A 545 -13.33 -24.27 -25.89
C GLU A 545 -13.87 -22.85 -26.16
N CYS A 546 -13.14 -22.03 -26.92
CA CYS A 546 -13.62 -20.71 -27.34
C CYS A 546 -14.89 -20.83 -28.18
N LEU A 547 -14.92 -21.78 -29.12
CA LEU A 547 -16.08 -22.01 -29.99
C LEU A 547 -17.29 -22.53 -29.21
N ALA A 548 -17.06 -23.33 -28.16
CA ALA A 548 -18.09 -23.82 -27.26
C ALA A 548 -18.50 -22.81 -26.17
N GLY A 549 -17.85 -21.64 -26.10
CA GLY A 549 -18.08 -20.65 -25.04
C GLY A 549 -17.60 -21.09 -23.64
N ALA A 550 -16.74 -22.12 -23.57
CA ALA A 550 -16.20 -22.65 -22.32
C ALA A 550 -15.05 -21.79 -21.73
N ASN A 551 -14.52 -20.85 -22.50
CA ASN A 551 -13.60 -19.83 -22.02
C ASN A 551 -13.83 -18.49 -22.75
N GLU A 552 -13.40 -17.38 -22.13
CA GLU A 552 -13.58 -16.01 -22.66
C GLU A 552 -12.30 -15.46 -23.33
N LEU A 553 -11.56 -16.30 -24.07
CA LEU A 553 -10.37 -15.80 -24.77
C LEU A 553 -10.77 -14.82 -25.87
N GLN A 554 -10.14 -13.64 -25.89
CA GLN A 554 -10.44 -12.62 -26.89
C GLN A 554 -9.99 -13.07 -28.28
N GLN A 555 -10.69 -12.63 -29.32
CA GLN A 555 -10.36 -12.98 -30.70
C GLN A 555 -8.95 -12.54 -31.10
N ALA A 556 -8.49 -11.40 -30.58
CA ALA A 556 -7.12 -10.91 -30.80
C ALA A 556 -6.07 -11.86 -30.20
N ASP A 557 -6.28 -12.32 -28.96
CA ASP A 557 -5.39 -13.26 -28.28
C ASP A 557 -5.35 -14.62 -29.00
N LEU A 558 -6.52 -15.12 -29.41
CA LEU A 558 -6.62 -16.37 -30.18
C LEU A 558 -5.85 -16.27 -31.50
N LYS A 559 -6.03 -15.17 -32.25
CA LYS A 559 -5.30 -14.92 -33.51
C LYS A 559 -3.79 -14.85 -33.28
N ALA A 560 -3.34 -14.11 -32.27
CA ALA A 560 -1.93 -14.00 -31.93
C ALA A 560 -1.33 -15.36 -31.50
N LEU A 561 -2.10 -16.17 -30.76
CA LEU A 561 -1.70 -17.52 -30.36
C LEU A 561 -1.53 -18.44 -31.58
N LEU A 562 -2.43 -18.34 -32.57
CA LEU A 562 -2.36 -19.07 -33.83
C LEU A 562 -1.15 -18.66 -34.68
N GLU A 563 -0.85 -17.36 -34.74
CA GLU A 563 0.37 -16.85 -35.40
C GLU A 563 1.63 -17.38 -34.71
N LEU A 564 1.66 -17.35 -33.38
CA LEU A 564 2.79 -17.83 -32.58
C LEU A 564 3.02 -19.34 -32.69
N SER A 565 1.95 -20.12 -32.84
CA SER A 565 2.03 -21.59 -32.94
C SER A 565 2.72 -22.11 -34.21
N ASP A 566 2.88 -21.24 -35.23
CA ASP A 566 3.35 -21.58 -36.57
C ASP A 566 2.59 -22.76 -37.22
N ALA A 567 1.34 -22.99 -36.81
CA ALA A 567 0.49 -24.06 -37.32
C ALA A 567 -0.15 -23.67 -38.66
N ALA A 568 0.63 -23.68 -39.74
CA ALA A 568 0.17 -23.31 -41.09
C ALA A 568 -1.05 -24.13 -41.55
N GLY A 569 -1.07 -25.44 -41.26
CA GLY A 569 -2.21 -26.31 -41.59
C GLY A 569 -3.50 -25.95 -40.84
N LEU A 570 -3.42 -25.74 -39.53
CA LEU A 570 -4.58 -25.34 -38.73
C LEU A 570 -5.12 -23.97 -39.16
N ARG A 571 -4.23 -23.06 -39.60
CA ARG A 571 -4.61 -21.74 -40.11
C ARG A 571 -5.38 -21.82 -41.43
N ALA A 572 -5.01 -22.76 -42.30
CA ALA A 572 -5.68 -22.99 -43.57
C ALA A 572 -7.09 -23.58 -43.38
N ASP A 573 -7.26 -24.44 -42.37
CA ASP A 573 -8.53 -25.12 -42.07
C ASP A 573 -9.44 -24.33 -41.10
N MET A 574 -9.09 -23.09 -40.77
CA MET A 574 -9.77 -22.34 -39.72
C MET A 574 -11.09 -21.74 -40.20
N PRO A 575 -12.22 -21.98 -39.51
CA PRO A 575 -13.47 -21.32 -39.82
C PRO A 575 -13.37 -19.82 -39.53
N THR A 576 -14.26 -19.02 -40.13
CA THR A 576 -14.41 -17.60 -39.77
C THR A 576 -14.75 -17.49 -38.29
N LEU A 577 -13.79 -17.08 -37.47
CA LEU A 577 -13.95 -16.94 -36.03
C LEU A 577 -14.94 -15.79 -35.74
N GLN A 578 -16.21 -16.11 -35.55
CA GLN A 578 -17.15 -15.21 -34.91
C GLN A 578 -17.12 -15.53 -33.41
N ALA A 579 -16.19 -14.90 -32.68
CA ALA A 579 -16.26 -14.92 -31.23
C ALA A 579 -17.61 -14.32 -30.81
N ALA A 580 -18.27 -14.93 -29.83
CA ALA A 580 -19.47 -14.34 -29.24
C ALA A 580 -19.12 -12.91 -28.82
N LYS A 581 -19.78 -11.92 -29.43
CA LYS A 581 -19.62 -10.52 -29.04
C LYS A 581 -20.14 -10.44 -27.61
N ALA A 582 -19.23 -10.39 -26.64
CA ALA A 582 -19.60 -10.05 -25.27
C ALA A 582 -20.33 -8.70 -25.34
N GLU A 583 -21.55 -8.62 -24.81
CA GLU A 583 -22.24 -7.35 -24.67
C GLU A 583 -21.29 -6.35 -24.02
N ALA A 584 -21.21 -5.15 -24.60
CA ALA A 584 -20.32 -4.10 -24.11
C ALA A 584 -20.77 -3.72 -22.69
N ALA A 585 -20.11 -4.29 -21.70
CA ALA A 585 -20.44 -4.07 -20.31
C ALA A 585 -20.19 -2.60 -19.96
N LEU A 586 -21.20 -1.97 -19.38
CA LEU A 586 -21.15 -0.56 -19.03
C LEU A 586 -20.58 -0.40 -17.62
N ALA A 587 -19.58 0.46 -17.47
CA ALA A 587 -19.02 0.76 -16.15
C ALA A 587 -20.10 1.29 -15.18
N LEU A 588 -19.99 0.92 -13.91
CA LEU A 588 -20.99 1.16 -12.88
C LEU A 588 -21.40 2.64 -12.78
N TRP A 589 -20.44 3.56 -12.93
CA TRP A 589 -20.68 5.02 -12.87
C TRP A 589 -21.38 5.60 -14.11
N LEU A 590 -21.60 4.81 -15.16
CA LEU A 590 -22.34 5.21 -16.37
C LEU A 590 -23.78 4.65 -16.39
N HIS A 591 -24.13 3.78 -15.44
CA HIS A 591 -25.48 3.24 -15.34
C HIS A 591 -26.47 4.35 -14.95
N LYS A 592 -27.58 4.46 -15.69
CA LYS A 592 -28.69 5.39 -15.39
C LYS A 592 -29.65 4.83 -14.36
N GLU A 593 -29.83 3.51 -14.37
CA GLU A 593 -30.61 2.78 -13.38
C GLU A 593 -29.66 2.06 -12.42
N PRO A 594 -29.97 2.02 -11.12
CA PRO A 594 -29.07 1.40 -10.15
C PRO A 594 -28.95 -0.10 -10.40
N VAL A 595 -27.74 -0.65 -10.31
CA VAL A 595 -27.54 -2.09 -10.26
C VAL A 595 -28.11 -2.62 -8.94
N VAL A 596 -29.15 -3.45 -9.03
CA VAL A 596 -29.83 -4.03 -7.86
C VAL A 596 -29.42 -5.48 -7.68
N ALA A 597 -28.99 -5.85 -6.48
CA ALA A 597 -28.75 -7.24 -6.10
C ALA A 597 -29.21 -7.49 -4.66
N SER A 598 -29.77 -8.67 -4.40
CA SER A 598 -30.28 -9.03 -3.09
C SER A 598 -29.97 -10.47 -2.69
N LEU A 599 -29.68 -10.70 -1.41
CA LEU A 599 -29.48 -12.03 -0.84
C LEU A 599 -30.38 -12.27 0.39
N THR A 600 -30.98 -13.45 0.44
CA THR A 600 -31.87 -13.90 1.53
C THR A 600 -31.34 -15.16 2.21
N GLU A 601 -30.76 -16.08 1.46
CA GLU A 601 -30.22 -17.36 1.91
C GLU A 601 -29.03 -17.19 2.86
N ARG A 602 -28.86 -18.10 3.83
CA ARG A 602 -27.73 -18.09 4.77
C ARG A 602 -26.69 -19.14 4.37
N GLY A 603 -25.43 -18.75 4.42
CA GLY A 603 -24.27 -19.64 4.33
C GLY A 603 -23.89 -20.23 5.69
N LEU A 604 -22.81 -21.01 5.67
CA LEU A 604 -22.25 -21.73 6.82
C LEU A 604 -20.98 -21.05 7.39
N LEU A 605 -20.27 -20.25 6.59
CA LEU A 605 -19.06 -19.54 7.02
C LEU A 605 -19.36 -18.10 7.47
N THR A 606 -18.75 -17.65 8.56
CA THR A 606 -18.86 -16.25 9.00
C THR A 606 -17.88 -15.36 8.25
N ILE A 607 -18.36 -14.29 7.58
CA ILE A 607 -17.50 -13.34 6.87
C ILE A 607 -17.39 -12.04 7.68
N TYR A 608 -16.16 -11.68 8.07
CA TYR A 608 -15.84 -10.42 8.74
C TYR A 608 -15.31 -9.35 7.79
N ASP A 609 -14.55 -9.76 6.77
CA ASP A 609 -14.05 -8.89 5.72
C ASP A 609 -13.82 -9.69 4.43
N ALA A 610 -13.91 -9.03 3.29
CA ALA A 610 -13.70 -9.64 1.99
C ALA A 610 -12.84 -8.75 1.09
N CYS A 611 -12.01 -9.38 0.25
CA CYS A 611 -11.26 -8.71 -0.79
C CYS A 611 -11.29 -9.54 -2.07
N ARG A 612 -11.47 -8.86 -3.21
CA ARG A 612 -11.31 -9.48 -4.51
C ARG A 612 -9.82 -9.64 -4.79
N LEU A 613 -9.42 -10.82 -5.24
CA LEU A 613 -8.09 -11.11 -5.74
C LEU A 613 -8.10 -11.11 -7.28
N PRO A 614 -6.92 -11.08 -7.92
CA PRO A 614 -6.82 -11.42 -9.33
C PRO A 614 -7.51 -12.75 -9.63
N GLU A 615 -7.78 -13.02 -10.90
CA GLU A 615 -8.35 -14.31 -11.36
C GLU A 615 -9.82 -14.55 -10.98
N GLY A 616 -10.46 -13.58 -10.33
CA GLY A 616 -11.82 -13.75 -9.85
C GLY A 616 -11.94 -14.49 -8.52
N HIS A 617 -10.81 -14.82 -7.89
CA HIS A 617 -10.79 -15.36 -6.55
C HIS A 617 -11.16 -14.29 -5.52
N SER A 618 -11.61 -14.71 -4.34
CA SER A 618 -11.87 -13.82 -3.21
C SER A 618 -11.09 -14.29 -1.98
N LEU A 619 -10.56 -13.35 -1.22
CA LEU A 619 -9.94 -13.58 0.09
C LEU A 619 -10.93 -13.15 1.17
N LEU A 620 -11.18 -14.03 2.14
CA LEU A 620 -12.21 -13.85 3.15
C LEU A 620 -11.61 -13.98 4.54
N ALA A 621 -11.90 -13.03 5.40
CA ALA A 621 -11.57 -13.06 6.82
C ALA A 621 -12.72 -13.70 7.60
N LEU A 622 -12.41 -14.78 8.33
CA LEU A 622 -13.38 -15.58 9.08
C LEU A 622 -13.27 -15.40 10.60
N GLY A 623 -12.67 -14.29 11.06
CA GLY A 623 -12.44 -14.02 12.48
C GLY A 623 -11.34 -14.92 13.03
N GLU A 624 -11.61 -15.61 14.13
CA GLU A 624 -10.70 -16.61 14.68
C GLU A 624 -10.62 -17.88 13.82
N GLY A 625 -11.57 -18.10 12.89
CA GLY A 625 -11.54 -19.19 11.92
C GLY A 625 -10.43 -19.06 10.87
N GLY A 626 -9.76 -17.91 10.80
CA GLY A 626 -8.62 -17.67 9.93
C GLY A 626 -8.96 -16.88 8.67
N VAL A 627 -8.17 -17.05 7.62
CA VAL A 627 -8.41 -16.45 6.29
C VAL A 627 -8.56 -17.55 5.26
N VAL A 628 -9.52 -17.42 4.34
CA VAL A 628 -9.74 -18.39 3.26
C VAL A 628 -9.67 -17.70 1.91
N ARG A 629 -8.99 -18.33 0.94
CA ARG A 629 -9.11 -18.00 -0.48
C ARG A 629 -10.15 -18.90 -1.13
N VAL A 630 -11.15 -18.32 -1.77
CA VAL A 630 -12.21 -19.03 -2.50
C VAL A 630 -12.17 -18.69 -3.99
N ASP A 631 -12.67 -19.61 -4.82
CA ASP A 631 -12.89 -19.36 -6.24
C ASP A 631 -14.17 -18.54 -6.50
N ARG A 632 -14.46 -18.26 -7.78
CA ARG A 632 -15.68 -17.57 -8.23
C ARG A 632 -17.00 -18.29 -7.88
N ARG A 633 -16.96 -19.51 -7.36
CA ARG A 633 -18.13 -20.30 -6.97
C ARG A 633 -18.23 -20.45 -5.46
N GLY A 634 -17.34 -19.79 -4.71
CA GLY A 634 -17.26 -19.94 -3.26
C GLY A 634 -16.57 -21.22 -2.80
N ARG A 635 -15.96 -22.02 -3.69
CA ARG A 635 -15.20 -23.20 -3.27
C ARG A 635 -13.88 -22.78 -2.65
N GLN A 636 -13.61 -23.29 -1.46
CA GLN A 636 -12.36 -23.06 -0.75
C GLN A 636 -11.16 -23.66 -1.51
N LEU A 637 -10.19 -22.81 -1.84
CA LEU A 637 -8.93 -23.18 -2.50
C LEU A 637 -7.81 -23.37 -1.48
N VAL A 638 -7.66 -22.43 -0.55
CA VAL A 638 -6.57 -22.41 0.45
C VAL A 638 -7.10 -21.82 1.75
N HIS A 639 -6.68 -22.39 2.88
CA HIS A 639 -6.91 -21.84 4.21
C HIS A 639 -5.60 -21.40 4.86
N PHE A 640 -5.64 -20.22 5.47
CA PHE A 640 -4.55 -19.59 6.17
C PHE A 640 -4.91 -19.54 7.66
N PRO A 641 -4.20 -20.28 8.53
CA PRO A 641 -4.56 -20.41 9.94
C PRO A 641 -4.08 -19.21 10.78
N VAL A 642 -4.38 -17.99 10.33
CA VAL A 642 -4.10 -16.74 11.05
C VAL A 642 -5.41 -15.97 11.25
N PRO A 643 -5.73 -15.56 12.49
CA PRO A 643 -6.97 -14.87 12.78
C PRO A 643 -7.03 -13.56 12.02
N ALA A 644 -8.20 -13.22 11.49
CA ALA A 644 -8.40 -11.97 10.75
C ALA A 644 -9.84 -11.51 10.86
N HIS A 645 -10.02 -10.26 11.27
CA HIS A 645 -11.30 -9.55 11.23
C HIS A 645 -11.31 -8.49 10.13
N HIS A 646 -10.12 -8.03 9.72
CA HIS A 646 -9.91 -7.14 8.60
C HIS A 646 -8.76 -7.64 7.73
N LEU A 647 -8.87 -7.42 6.42
CA LEU A 647 -7.83 -7.71 5.45
C LEU A 647 -7.29 -6.41 4.90
N VAL A 648 -5.97 -6.29 4.74
CA VAL A 648 -5.32 -5.23 3.96
C VAL A 648 -4.70 -5.89 2.74
N HIS A 649 -5.07 -5.47 1.54
CA HIS A 649 -4.59 -6.12 0.31
C HIS A 649 -3.40 -5.40 -0.29
N GLY A 650 -2.45 -6.16 -0.80
CA GLY A 650 -1.40 -5.63 -1.66
C GLY A 650 -1.97 -5.28 -3.04
N GLU A 651 -1.57 -4.14 -3.59
CA GLU A 651 -2.00 -3.69 -4.93
C GLU A 651 -1.70 -4.71 -6.03
N ASN A 652 -0.60 -5.45 -5.89
CA ASN A 652 -0.22 -6.50 -6.84
C ASN A 652 -1.06 -7.78 -6.72
N GLY A 653 -1.91 -7.90 -5.69
CA GLY A 653 -2.73 -9.08 -5.41
C GLY A 653 -1.94 -10.33 -4.98
N LEU A 654 -0.64 -10.19 -4.72
CA LEU A 654 0.26 -11.30 -4.35
C LEU A 654 0.53 -11.38 -2.85
N CYS A 655 0.22 -10.32 -2.11
CA CYS A 655 0.39 -10.25 -0.66
C CYS A 655 -0.83 -9.61 0.01
N ALA A 656 -1.01 -9.90 1.30
CA ALA A 656 -2.04 -9.30 2.14
C ALA A 656 -1.57 -9.25 3.60
N LEU A 657 -2.20 -8.39 4.40
CA LEU A 657 -2.08 -8.40 5.85
C LEU A 657 -3.41 -8.84 6.45
N ALA A 658 -3.34 -9.79 7.38
CA ALA A 658 -4.45 -10.16 8.26
C ALA A 658 -4.38 -9.33 9.53
N VAL A 659 -5.45 -8.63 9.85
CA VAL A 659 -5.55 -7.80 11.06
C VAL A 659 -6.63 -8.38 11.96
N ALA A 660 -6.24 -8.79 13.16
CA ALA A 660 -7.14 -9.31 14.19
C ALA A 660 -7.18 -8.40 15.40
N GLN A 661 -8.38 -8.14 15.91
CA GLN A 661 -8.55 -7.38 17.14
C GLN A 661 -8.09 -8.23 18.33
N ARG A 662 -7.35 -7.62 19.26
CA ARG A 662 -6.95 -8.23 20.54
C ARG A 662 -7.35 -7.28 21.67
N GLU A 663 -7.18 -7.75 22.91
CA GLU A 663 -7.44 -6.93 24.12
C GLU A 663 -6.58 -5.67 24.11
N VAL A 664 -5.32 -5.79 23.68
CA VAL A 664 -4.37 -4.69 23.51
C VAL A 664 -3.93 -4.63 22.06
N GLY A 665 -4.40 -3.60 21.35
CA GLY A 665 -4.04 -3.35 19.95
C GLY A 665 -4.57 -4.37 18.95
N GLN A 666 -3.93 -4.44 17.80
CA GLN A 666 -4.30 -5.29 16.68
C GLN A 666 -3.13 -6.19 16.32
N ARG A 667 -3.36 -7.50 16.29
CA ARG A 667 -2.38 -8.47 15.78
C ARG A 667 -2.39 -8.40 14.26
N VAL A 668 -1.23 -8.16 13.67
CA VAL A 668 -1.04 -8.09 12.22
C VAL A 668 -0.14 -9.25 11.79
N SER A 669 -0.63 -10.05 10.85
CA SER A 669 0.12 -11.16 10.24
C SER A 669 0.26 -10.92 8.73
N ARG A 670 1.38 -11.33 8.14
CA ARG A 670 1.66 -11.24 6.70
C ARG A 670 1.20 -12.51 6.01
N ILE A 671 0.52 -12.36 4.87
CA ILE A 671 0.08 -13.46 4.01
C ILE A 671 0.72 -13.27 2.63
N ASP A 672 1.52 -14.24 2.22
CA ASP A 672 1.99 -14.38 0.84
C ASP A 672 0.98 -15.26 0.09
N LEU A 673 0.19 -14.64 -0.79
CA LEU A 673 -0.85 -15.28 -1.57
C LEU A 673 -0.30 -16.06 -2.76
N GLY A 674 0.90 -15.71 -3.21
CA GLY A 674 1.62 -16.43 -4.26
C GLY A 674 2.10 -17.77 -3.75
N LEU A 675 2.88 -17.75 -2.67
CA LEU A 675 3.51 -18.94 -2.07
C LEU A 675 2.62 -19.69 -1.06
N ASN A 676 1.43 -19.15 -0.79
CA ASN A 676 0.52 -19.62 0.26
C ASN A 676 1.19 -19.73 1.65
N LYS A 677 2.02 -18.73 2.00
CA LYS A 677 2.73 -18.68 3.29
C LYS A 677 2.13 -17.62 4.20
N VAL A 678 2.24 -17.86 5.50
CA VAL A 678 1.84 -16.90 6.54
C VAL A 678 2.96 -16.71 7.54
N SER A 679 3.08 -15.51 8.08
CA SER A 679 3.96 -15.21 9.22
C SER A 679 3.28 -14.22 10.15
N ASP A 680 3.40 -14.45 11.45
CA ASP A 680 3.04 -13.43 12.44
C ASP A 680 4.06 -12.29 12.40
N TRP A 681 3.64 -11.06 12.70
CA TRP A 681 4.51 -9.89 12.52
C TRP A 681 4.53 -8.93 13.70
N ILE A 682 3.46 -8.17 13.94
CA ILE A 682 3.45 -7.09 14.94
C ILE A 682 2.09 -6.98 15.64
N THR A 683 2.06 -6.30 16.80
CA THR A 683 0.81 -6.00 17.53
C THR A 683 0.69 -4.52 17.90
N PRO A 684 0.60 -3.60 16.92
CA PRO A 684 0.45 -2.17 17.17
C PRO A 684 -0.95 -1.79 17.69
N ALA A 685 -1.05 -0.65 18.37
CA ALA A 685 -2.33 -0.01 18.71
C ALA A 685 -2.75 0.94 17.57
N LEU A 686 -3.38 0.39 16.55
CA LEU A 686 -3.84 1.12 15.37
C LEU A 686 -5.12 1.89 15.69
N THR A 687 -5.12 3.19 15.39
CA THR A 687 -6.34 4.02 15.41
C THR A 687 -7.00 4.05 14.03
N PHE A 688 -6.19 4.23 12.99
CA PHE A 688 -6.61 4.19 11.58
C PHE A 688 -5.53 3.50 10.75
N TRP A 689 -5.92 2.94 9.61
CA TRP A 689 -4.97 2.32 8.69
C TRP A 689 -5.47 2.30 7.25
N ALA A 690 -4.51 2.33 6.32
CA ALA A 690 -4.76 2.13 4.91
C ALA A 690 -5.30 0.73 4.65
N GLN A 691 -6.33 0.65 3.82
CA GLN A 691 -7.02 -0.60 3.48
C GLN A 691 -6.34 -1.36 2.33
N GLN A 692 -5.35 -0.71 1.70
CA GLN A 692 -4.50 -1.25 0.64
C GLN A 692 -3.05 -0.82 0.93
N TYR A 693 -2.09 -1.49 0.34
CA TYR A 693 -0.68 -1.10 0.40
C TYR A 693 0.08 -1.63 -0.82
N ASP A 694 1.30 -1.16 -1.03
CA ASP A 694 2.10 -1.50 -2.21
C ASP A 694 2.88 -2.83 -2.11
N GLY A 695 2.66 -3.58 -1.03
CA GLY A 695 3.39 -4.81 -0.71
C GLY A 695 4.61 -4.62 0.18
N VAL A 696 5.11 -3.38 0.34
CA VAL A 696 6.34 -3.08 1.09
C VAL A 696 6.11 -2.00 2.17
N THR A 697 5.31 -0.99 1.89
CA THR A 697 5.05 0.14 2.77
C THR A 697 3.57 0.27 3.06
N TRP A 698 3.19 0.10 4.33
CA TRP A 698 1.81 0.22 4.79
C TRP A 698 1.63 1.47 5.66
N ASN A 699 0.63 2.30 5.34
CA ASN A 699 0.36 3.53 6.08
C ASN A 699 -0.66 3.29 7.20
N ALA A 700 -0.37 3.82 8.38
CA ALA A 700 -1.24 3.70 9.55
C ALA A 700 -1.13 4.91 10.48
N VAL A 701 -2.05 5.00 11.44
CA VAL A 701 -2.03 5.97 12.53
C VAL A 701 -1.85 5.22 13.84
N ILE A 702 -0.77 5.54 14.56
CA ILE A 702 -0.41 4.98 15.86
C ILE A 702 -0.06 6.14 16.80
N ASP A 703 -0.64 6.16 18.00
CA ASP A 703 -0.35 7.17 19.04
C ASP A 703 -0.44 8.63 18.54
N ASN A 704 -1.47 8.96 17.76
CA ASN A 704 -1.64 10.28 17.11
C ASN A 704 -0.47 10.66 16.18
N ARG A 705 0.15 9.67 15.54
CA ARG A 705 1.21 9.86 14.53
C ARG A 705 0.82 9.17 13.25
N LEU A 706 1.03 9.84 12.13
CA LEU A 706 0.91 9.22 10.82
C LEU A 706 2.24 8.52 10.51
N VAL A 707 2.21 7.21 10.29
CA VAL A 707 3.40 6.38 10.05
C VAL A 707 3.26 5.59 8.76
N ALA A 708 4.39 5.42 8.07
CA ALA A 708 4.57 4.46 6.99
C ALA A 708 5.49 3.34 7.50
N ILE A 709 5.00 2.11 7.49
CA ILE A 709 5.64 0.95 8.11
C ILE A 709 6.23 0.07 7.00
N ASP A 710 7.49 -0.32 7.15
CA ASP A 710 8.17 -1.26 6.25
C ASP A 710 7.80 -2.71 6.63
N THR A 711 7.01 -3.38 5.78
CA THR A 711 6.47 -4.73 6.01
C THR A 711 7.50 -5.84 5.88
N ARG A 712 8.70 -5.53 5.40
CA ARG A 712 9.77 -6.52 5.18
C ARG A 712 10.54 -6.83 6.45
N GLN A 713 10.65 -5.85 7.34
CA GLN A 713 11.37 -5.99 8.58
C GLN A 713 10.56 -6.89 9.52
N ASP A 714 11.19 -7.87 10.16
CA ASP A 714 10.47 -8.74 11.11
C ASP A 714 10.03 -8.01 12.38
N ARG A 715 10.67 -6.87 12.67
CA ARG A 715 10.27 -5.94 13.73
C ARG A 715 9.53 -4.74 13.15
N PHE A 716 8.75 -4.09 13.99
CA PHE A 716 8.13 -2.80 13.66
C PHE A 716 9.21 -1.78 13.24
N ALA A 717 9.17 -1.36 11.98
CA ALA A 717 10.12 -0.43 11.39
C ALA A 717 9.38 0.66 10.62
N VAL A 718 9.65 1.91 10.98
CA VAL A 718 9.03 3.08 10.37
C VAL A 718 9.93 3.62 9.28
N SER A 719 9.45 3.66 8.04
CA SER A 719 10.16 4.21 6.88
C SER A 719 9.95 5.72 6.74
N TRP A 720 8.81 6.22 7.22
CA TRP A 720 8.46 7.64 7.24
C TRP A 720 7.41 7.92 8.34
N GLN A 721 7.44 9.09 8.97
CA GLN A 721 6.44 9.47 9.97
C GLN A 721 6.25 10.97 10.08
N ILE A 722 5.09 11.34 10.63
CA ILE A 722 4.78 12.66 11.17
C ILE A 722 4.33 12.47 12.61
N ALA A 723 5.18 12.92 13.54
CA ALA A 723 4.94 12.76 14.97
C ALA A 723 4.27 14.00 15.61
N ASP A 724 4.59 15.20 15.13
CA ASP A 724 4.17 16.46 15.74
C ASP A 724 2.92 17.02 15.05
N LEU A 725 1.79 16.32 15.18
CA LEU A 725 0.50 16.80 14.66
C LEU A 725 -0.06 17.89 15.61
N PRO A 726 -0.55 19.03 15.08
CA PRO A 726 -1.04 20.15 15.88
C PRO A 726 -2.37 19.90 16.61
N GLY A 727 -3.00 18.74 16.40
CA GLY A 727 -4.30 18.37 16.99
C GLY A 727 -4.50 16.86 17.04
N GLN A 728 -5.67 16.45 17.52
CA GLN A 728 -6.06 15.04 17.54
C GLN A 728 -6.53 14.60 16.16
N LEU A 729 -6.04 13.47 15.68
CA LEU A 729 -6.48 12.89 14.42
C LEU A 729 -7.89 12.30 14.58
N ALA A 730 -8.84 12.91 13.88
CA ALA A 730 -10.27 12.57 13.92
C ALA A 730 -10.74 11.80 12.69
N GLY A 731 -9.99 11.85 11.59
CA GLY A 731 -10.34 11.15 10.36
C GLY A 731 -9.12 10.80 9.51
N PHE A 732 -9.22 9.70 8.78
CA PHE A 732 -8.20 9.19 7.88
C PHE A 732 -8.88 8.63 6.63
N ALA A 733 -8.41 9.05 5.45
CA ALA A 733 -8.80 8.49 4.17
C ALA A 733 -7.57 8.32 3.29
N GLU A 734 -7.50 7.21 2.57
CA GLU A 734 -6.45 6.92 1.62
C GLU A 734 -7.05 6.25 0.40
N ASP A 735 -6.64 6.71 -0.77
CA ASP A 735 -6.88 6.10 -2.07
C ASP A 735 -5.53 5.83 -2.77
N GLN A 736 -5.56 5.38 -4.04
CA GLN A 736 -4.36 5.02 -4.78
C GLN A 736 -3.39 6.19 -5.01
N ASN A 737 -3.90 7.42 -5.05
CA ASN A 737 -3.15 8.60 -5.48
C ASN A 737 -3.00 9.64 -4.36
N GLY A 738 -3.75 9.52 -3.28
CA GLY A 738 -3.82 10.52 -2.24
C GLY A 738 -4.18 9.97 -0.87
N GLN A 739 -3.75 10.72 0.14
CA GLN A 739 -4.07 10.48 1.54
C GLN A 739 -4.53 11.79 2.16
N ALA A 740 -5.59 11.75 2.96
CA ALA A 740 -6.11 12.87 3.72
C ALA A 740 -6.26 12.50 5.19
N ILE A 741 -5.81 13.39 6.07
CA ILE A 741 -6.05 13.32 7.50
C ILE A 741 -6.84 14.54 7.95
N LEU A 742 -7.75 14.34 8.90
CA LEU A 742 -8.46 15.40 9.59
C LEU A 742 -7.95 15.53 11.02
N LEU A 743 -7.55 16.74 11.37
CA LEU A 743 -7.05 17.10 12.68
C LEU A 743 -8.05 18.05 13.34
N LEU A 744 -8.40 17.77 14.58
CA LEU A 744 -9.23 18.65 15.40
C LEU A 744 -8.39 19.19 16.55
N SER A 745 -8.43 20.50 16.72
CA SER A 745 -7.93 21.20 17.91
C SER A 745 -9.09 21.93 18.60
N GLU A 746 -8.84 22.56 19.74
CA GLU A 746 -9.88 23.32 20.46
C GLU A 746 -10.45 24.49 19.65
N THR A 747 -9.66 25.06 18.74
CA THR A 747 -10.00 26.32 18.04
C THR A 747 -10.16 26.20 16.53
N GLU A 748 -9.60 25.15 15.92
CA GLU A 748 -9.63 24.96 14.46
C GLU A 748 -9.67 23.48 14.06
N MET A 749 -10.28 23.24 12.90
CA MET A 749 -10.19 21.97 12.18
C MET A 749 -9.19 22.13 11.04
N GLN A 750 -8.31 21.15 10.83
CA GLN A 750 -7.39 21.15 9.68
C GLN A 750 -7.55 19.88 8.85
N GLN A 751 -7.50 20.02 7.52
CA GLN A 751 -7.32 18.89 6.60
C GLN A 751 -5.93 18.96 5.98
N TRP A 752 -5.15 17.89 6.13
CA TRP A 752 -3.84 17.76 5.49
C TRP A 752 -3.93 16.70 4.41
N ARG A 753 -3.43 17.03 3.21
CA ARG A 753 -3.50 16.16 2.03
C ARG A 753 -2.11 15.84 1.52
N TYR A 754 -1.89 14.58 1.19
CA TYR A 754 -0.64 14.07 0.66
C TYR A 754 -0.88 13.40 -0.69
N ALA A 755 0.01 13.62 -1.64
CA ALA A 755 0.10 12.82 -2.85
C ALA A 755 0.84 11.51 -2.57
N LEU A 756 0.24 10.39 -2.93
CA LEU A 756 0.86 9.07 -2.92
C LEU A 756 1.35 8.70 -4.33
N PRO A 757 2.40 7.85 -4.45
CA PRO A 757 3.15 7.20 -3.37
C PRO A 757 4.19 8.13 -2.71
N ALA A 758 4.54 9.27 -3.31
CA ALA A 758 5.64 10.13 -2.85
C ALA A 758 5.49 10.70 -1.42
N ARG A 759 4.30 10.59 -0.81
CA ARG A 759 3.94 11.13 0.52
C ARG A 759 4.28 12.62 0.62
N ARG A 760 4.10 13.32 -0.50
CA ARG A 760 4.35 14.76 -0.60
C ARG A 760 3.13 15.50 -0.07
N LEU A 761 3.33 16.39 0.89
CA LEU A 761 2.28 17.28 1.35
C LEU A 761 1.83 18.18 0.18
N ASN A 762 0.57 18.04 -0.21
CA ASN A 762 -0.06 18.90 -1.20
C ASN A 762 -0.53 20.20 -0.55
N GLN A 763 -1.24 20.10 0.57
CA GLN A 763 -1.91 21.24 1.20
C GLN A 763 -2.20 21.01 2.68
N ARG A 764 -2.27 22.11 3.44
CA ARG A 764 -2.75 22.19 4.82
C ARG A 764 -3.79 23.29 4.88
N ASP A 765 -5.05 22.92 4.95
CA ASP A 765 -6.15 23.88 5.01
C ASP A 765 -6.75 23.89 6.40
N SER A 766 -6.89 25.09 6.98
CA SER A 766 -7.63 25.32 8.21
C SER A 766 -9.06 25.72 7.88
N PHE A 767 -10.00 25.17 8.63
CA PHE A 767 -11.43 25.42 8.54
C PHE A 767 -11.94 25.83 9.92
N SER A 768 -13.05 26.56 9.93
CA SER A 768 -13.80 26.79 11.15
C SER A 768 -14.16 25.45 11.80
N PRO A 769 -14.25 25.37 13.14
CA PRO A 769 -14.76 24.20 13.82
C PRO A 769 -16.10 23.76 13.22
N PRO A 770 -16.39 22.45 13.17
CA PRO A 770 -17.64 21.95 12.63
C PRO A 770 -18.85 22.61 13.30
N GLU A 771 -19.82 23.01 12.49
CA GLU A 771 -21.14 23.44 12.96
C GLU A 771 -21.80 22.32 13.77
N ARG A 772 -22.62 22.66 14.76
CA ARG A 772 -23.30 21.67 15.63
C ARG A 772 -24.21 20.71 14.86
N ASP A 773 -24.64 21.09 13.67
CA ASP A 773 -25.60 20.33 12.86
C ASP A 773 -24.92 19.31 11.93
N ILE A 774 -23.58 19.30 11.86
CA ILE A 774 -22.85 18.31 11.07
C ILE A 774 -22.88 16.98 11.79
N TRP A 775 -23.51 15.99 11.15
CA TRP A 775 -23.62 14.63 11.68
C TRP A 775 -22.30 13.85 11.53
N GLN A 776 -21.61 14.00 10.39
CA GLN A 776 -20.32 13.35 10.14
C GLN A 776 -19.43 14.17 9.20
N LEU A 777 -18.12 14.17 9.45
CA LEU A 777 -17.09 14.70 8.57
C LEU A 777 -16.26 13.57 7.97
N LEU A 778 -16.06 13.59 6.65
CA LEU A 778 -15.22 12.63 5.95
C LEU A 778 -14.01 13.32 5.32
N PRO A 779 -12.77 12.85 5.58
CA PRO A 779 -11.59 13.35 4.90
C PRO A 779 -11.70 13.06 3.40
N ASN A 780 -11.26 14.01 2.57
CA ASN A 780 -11.32 13.87 1.12
C ASN A 780 -9.93 14.03 0.49
N PRO A 781 -9.28 12.94 0.04
CA PRO A 781 -7.99 13.03 -0.66
C PRO A 781 -8.06 13.85 -1.94
N GLY A 782 -9.22 13.88 -2.61
CA GLY A 782 -9.43 14.56 -3.89
C GLY A 782 -9.81 16.04 -3.81
N ARG A 783 -10.16 16.58 -2.63
CA ARG A 783 -10.63 17.98 -2.48
C ARG A 783 -10.05 18.67 -1.25
N ASP A 784 -9.90 19.98 -1.32
CA ASP A 784 -9.28 20.81 -0.29
C ASP A 784 -10.08 20.77 1.03
N GLU A 785 -11.41 20.82 0.93
CA GLU A 785 -12.33 20.81 2.08
C GLU A 785 -12.84 19.39 2.38
N PRO A 786 -13.00 19.02 3.68
CA PRO A 786 -13.66 17.78 4.05
C PRO A 786 -15.12 17.74 3.58
N MET A 787 -15.62 16.53 3.37
CA MET A 787 -17.03 16.34 3.06
C MET A 787 -17.85 16.37 4.34
N ALA A 788 -18.79 17.30 4.43
CA ALA A 788 -19.72 17.41 5.55
C ALA A 788 -21.04 16.73 5.21
N LEU A 789 -21.49 15.87 6.12
CA LEU A 789 -22.74 15.12 6.01
C LEU A 789 -23.72 15.61 7.06
N TYR A 790 -24.93 15.90 6.62
CA TYR A 790 -26.05 16.28 7.46
C TYR A 790 -27.14 15.21 7.35
N LEU A 791 -27.65 14.77 8.48
CA LEU A 791 -28.74 13.80 8.52
C LEU A 791 -30.02 14.54 8.94
N ILE A 792 -30.99 14.60 8.03
CA ILE A 792 -32.24 15.32 8.20
C ILE A 792 -33.36 14.29 8.34
N ASP A 793 -34.16 14.38 9.39
CA ASP A 793 -35.36 13.55 9.54
C ASP A 793 -36.44 14.04 8.57
N ALA A 794 -36.97 13.12 7.74
CA ALA A 794 -37.94 13.43 6.70
C ALA A 794 -38.90 12.26 6.52
N GLU A 795 -40.16 12.35 6.96
CA GLU A 795 -41.12 11.24 6.86
C GLU A 795 -41.35 10.82 5.38
N PRO A 796 -41.30 9.51 5.04
CA PRO A 796 -41.26 8.32 5.91
C PRO A 796 -39.86 7.74 6.22
N GLY A 797 -38.78 8.55 6.18
CA GLY A 797 -37.41 8.09 6.48
C GLY A 797 -36.44 9.22 6.88
N LYS A 798 -35.25 9.21 6.28
CA LYS A 798 -34.21 10.24 6.50
C LYS A 798 -33.68 10.74 5.17
N THR A 799 -33.18 11.96 5.15
CA THR A 799 -32.46 12.55 4.01
C THR A 799 -31.02 12.82 4.40
N LEU A 800 -30.09 12.25 3.64
CA LEU A 800 -28.66 12.53 3.80
C LEU A 800 -28.26 13.67 2.85
N ARG A 801 -27.94 14.83 3.42
CA ARG A 801 -27.44 15.97 2.67
C ARG A 801 -25.91 16.00 2.68
N VAL A 802 -25.31 16.05 1.50
CA VAL A 802 -23.86 15.93 1.29
C VAL A 802 -23.29 17.25 0.75
N ARG A 803 -22.44 17.89 1.55
CA ARG A 803 -21.71 19.10 1.17
C ARG A 803 -20.26 18.74 0.86
N ARG A 804 -19.88 18.89 -0.41
CA ARG A 804 -18.54 18.50 -0.95
C ARG A 804 -17.51 19.64 -0.93
N GLY A 805 -17.84 20.76 -0.28
CA GLY A 805 -17.02 21.96 -0.20
C GLY A 805 -16.84 22.74 -1.51
N GLY A 806 -16.07 23.83 -1.44
CA GLY A 806 -15.60 24.58 -2.62
C GLY A 806 -16.68 25.29 -3.43
N GLY A 807 -17.80 25.67 -2.81
CA GLY A 807 -18.92 26.34 -3.47
C GLY A 807 -19.79 25.44 -4.36
N THR A 808 -19.56 24.12 -4.35
CA THR A 808 -20.45 23.18 -5.05
C THR A 808 -21.78 23.03 -4.30
N PRO A 809 -22.92 23.01 -5.00
CA PRO A 809 -24.21 22.83 -4.35
C PRO A 809 -24.26 21.47 -3.62
N PRO A 810 -24.96 21.39 -2.48
CA PRO A 810 -25.17 20.12 -1.79
C PRO A 810 -26.10 19.21 -2.59
N PHE A 811 -25.98 17.89 -2.37
CA PHE A 811 -26.90 16.88 -2.90
C PHE A 811 -27.63 16.23 -1.75
N ASP A 812 -28.90 15.90 -1.99
CA ASP A 812 -29.75 15.23 -1.02
C ASP A 812 -30.05 13.82 -1.51
N PHE A 813 -29.78 12.84 -0.66
CA PHE A 813 -30.09 11.45 -0.91
C PHE A 813 -31.22 11.01 0.02
N SER A 814 -32.31 10.56 -0.57
CA SER A 814 -33.42 9.97 0.19
C SER A 814 -33.02 8.58 0.69
N LEU A 815 -33.19 8.35 1.99
CA LEU A 815 -32.98 7.07 2.65
C LEU A 815 -34.35 6.58 3.16
N PRO A 816 -35.18 6.02 2.27
CA PRO A 816 -36.47 5.49 2.66
C PRO A 816 -36.28 4.36 3.68
N ASP A 817 -37.19 4.31 4.66
CA ASP A 817 -37.27 3.27 5.68
C ASP A 817 -36.07 3.18 6.65
N ALA A 818 -35.12 4.11 6.62
CA ALA A 818 -33.95 4.08 7.49
C ALA A 818 -34.31 4.35 8.97
N GLY A 819 -34.33 3.30 9.81
CA GLY A 819 -34.67 3.42 11.23
C GLY A 819 -33.57 4.03 12.09
N ALA A 820 -32.31 3.70 11.80
CA ALA A 820 -31.13 4.17 12.53
C ALA A 820 -30.26 5.10 11.67
N ALA A 821 -29.32 5.81 12.31
CA ALA A 821 -28.32 6.58 11.58
C ALA A 821 -27.51 5.65 10.65
N PRO A 822 -27.36 5.98 9.35
CA PRO A 822 -26.63 5.14 8.41
C PRO A 822 -25.14 5.14 8.77
N ARG A 823 -24.38 4.19 8.22
CA ARG A 823 -22.92 4.28 8.16
C ARG A 823 -22.54 4.78 6.77
N VAL A 824 -21.76 5.85 6.70
CA VAL A 824 -21.34 6.45 5.43
C VAL A 824 -19.83 6.38 5.30
N THR A 825 -19.36 5.92 4.13
CA THR A 825 -17.94 5.90 3.81
C THR A 825 -17.68 6.45 2.41
N LEU A 826 -16.64 7.29 2.31
CA LEU A 826 -16.14 7.82 1.05
C LEU A 826 -15.01 6.93 0.53
N ARG A 827 -15.14 6.39 -0.68
CA ARG A 827 -14.10 5.58 -1.31
C ARG A 827 -14.00 5.92 -2.79
N ASP A 828 -12.81 6.36 -3.21
CA ASP A 828 -12.57 6.86 -4.57
C ASP A 828 -13.65 7.90 -4.94
N ARG A 829 -14.46 7.64 -5.97
CA ARG A 829 -15.57 8.52 -6.40
C ARG A 829 -16.94 8.16 -5.84
N PHE A 830 -17.02 7.14 -5.01
CA PHE A 830 -18.27 6.61 -4.51
C PHE A 830 -18.50 6.95 -3.04
N LEU A 831 -19.75 7.28 -2.73
CA LEU A 831 -20.26 7.37 -1.38
C LEU A 831 -21.09 6.11 -1.10
N LEU A 832 -20.61 5.27 -0.19
CA LEU A 832 -21.31 4.06 0.24
C LEU A 832 -22.13 4.41 1.49
N VAL A 833 -23.45 4.24 1.40
CA VAL A 833 -24.40 4.54 2.47
C VAL A 833 -25.07 3.24 2.90
N GLU A 834 -24.63 2.73 4.03
CA GLU A 834 -25.11 1.49 4.65
C GLU A 834 -26.21 1.83 5.66
N SER A 835 -27.42 1.31 5.46
CA SER A 835 -28.61 1.61 6.27
C SER A 835 -29.37 0.34 6.63
N ARG A 836 -30.14 0.40 7.72
CA ARG A 836 -31.07 -0.66 8.13
C ARG A 836 -32.49 -0.14 8.10
N ASP A 837 -33.42 -1.00 7.70
CA ASP A 837 -34.84 -0.68 7.76
C ASP A 837 -35.32 -0.41 9.20
N ALA A 838 -36.47 0.26 9.34
CA ALA A 838 -37.05 0.59 10.64
C ALA A 838 -37.40 -0.64 11.48
N ALA A 839 -37.72 -1.77 10.82
CA ALA A 839 -37.92 -3.06 11.46
C ALA A 839 -36.60 -3.73 11.93
N GLY A 840 -35.44 -3.20 11.54
CA GLY A 840 -34.09 -3.67 11.89
C GLY A 840 -33.62 -4.92 11.16
N GLY A 841 -34.50 -5.55 10.37
CA GLY A 841 -34.30 -6.83 9.71
C GLY A 841 -33.49 -6.72 8.42
N ASN A 842 -33.81 -5.77 7.53
CA ASN A 842 -33.15 -5.67 6.24
C ASN A 842 -32.07 -4.60 6.25
N TRP A 843 -30.90 -4.96 5.72
CA TRP A 843 -29.80 -4.04 5.51
C TRP A 843 -29.64 -3.73 4.02
N CYS A 844 -29.32 -2.48 3.72
CA CYS A 844 -29.14 -1.98 2.36
C CYS A 844 -27.89 -1.08 2.28
N CYS A 845 -27.04 -1.35 1.29
CA CYS A 845 -25.95 -0.48 0.88
C CYS A 845 -26.31 0.22 -0.43
N ARG A 846 -26.53 1.53 -0.37
CA ARG A 846 -26.74 2.39 -1.54
C ARG A 846 -25.43 3.06 -1.92
N VAL A 847 -25.10 3.03 -3.21
CA VAL A 847 -23.85 3.59 -3.72
C VAL A 847 -24.15 4.76 -4.64
N PHE A 848 -23.59 5.91 -4.30
CA PHE A 848 -23.77 7.15 -5.04
C PHE A 848 -22.46 7.56 -5.72
N GLU A 849 -22.55 7.92 -6.99
CA GLU A 849 -21.46 8.54 -7.74
C GLU A 849 -21.42 10.04 -7.44
N LEU A 850 -20.26 10.52 -7.01
CA LEU A 850 -20.17 11.87 -6.44
C LEU A 850 -20.19 12.99 -7.45
N MET A 851 -19.82 12.80 -8.72
CA MET A 851 -19.81 13.88 -9.70
C MET A 851 -21.22 14.31 -10.08
N GLN A 852 -22.09 13.35 -10.40
CA GLN A 852 -23.46 13.55 -10.84
C GLN A 852 -24.47 13.48 -9.68
N GLY A 853 -24.06 12.93 -8.52
CA GLY A 853 -24.97 12.75 -7.39
C GLY A 853 -26.03 11.68 -7.68
N GLN A 854 -25.69 10.70 -8.51
CA GLN A 854 -26.63 9.66 -8.94
C GLN A 854 -26.40 8.36 -8.17
N MET A 855 -27.48 7.68 -7.80
CA MET A 855 -27.40 6.31 -7.29
C MET A 855 -27.08 5.34 -8.44
N VAL A 856 -26.03 4.55 -8.26
CA VAL A 856 -25.52 3.61 -9.27
C VAL A 856 -25.66 2.14 -8.84
N ALA A 857 -25.83 1.87 -7.55
CA ALA A 857 -26.12 0.53 -7.05
C ALA A 857 -26.96 0.55 -5.77
N GLU A 858 -27.79 -0.48 -5.62
CA GLU A 858 -28.55 -0.77 -4.40
C GLU A 858 -28.43 -2.26 -4.05
N LEU A 859 -27.68 -2.57 -3.00
CA LEU A 859 -27.35 -3.93 -2.60
C LEU A 859 -28.02 -4.28 -1.27
N ARG A 860 -28.81 -5.35 -1.24
CA ARG A 860 -29.67 -5.70 -0.10
C ARG A 860 -29.32 -7.07 0.49
N ILE A 861 -29.26 -7.15 1.82
CA ILE A 861 -29.15 -8.41 2.55
C ILE A 861 -30.29 -8.47 3.56
N ALA A 862 -31.19 -9.44 3.38
CA ALA A 862 -32.33 -9.64 4.28
C ALA A 862 -31.89 -10.34 5.57
N GLY A 863 -32.32 -9.84 6.74
CA GLY A 863 -31.90 -10.41 8.02
C GLY A 863 -30.39 -10.36 8.24
N ALA A 864 -29.72 -9.27 7.83
CA ALA A 864 -28.25 -9.17 7.82
C ALA A 864 -27.65 -9.16 9.23
N ILE A 865 -26.66 -10.02 9.46
CA ILE A 865 -25.93 -10.11 10.73
C ILE A 865 -24.60 -9.39 10.58
N GLU A 866 -24.45 -8.25 11.25
CA GLU A 866 -23.24 -7.40 11.20
C GLU A 866 -22.64 -7.25 9.79
N PRO A 867 -23.42 -6.72 8.83
CA PRO A 867 -22.98 -6.56 7.44
C PRO A 867 -21.92 -5.49 7.29
N GLY A 868 -21.19 -5.56 6.18
CA GLY A 868 -20.22 -4.55 5.79
C GLY A 868 -20.10 -4.41 4.28
N ALA A 869 -19.72 -3.21 3.85
CA ALA A 869 -19.37 -2.90 2.47
C ALA A 869 -17.89 -2.51 2.31
N ARG A 870 -17.30 -2.85 1.16
CA ARG A 870 -15.93 -2.50 0.76
C ARG A 870 -15.86 -2.16 -0.72
N LEU A 871 -15.09 -1.15 -1.08
CA LEU A 871 -14.70 -0.87 -2.46
C LEU A 871 -13.18 -1.08 -2.59
N ARG A 872 -12.74 -2.06 -3.38
CA ARG A 872 -11.32 -2.44 -3.52
C ARG A 872 -11.03 -2.99 -4.91
N GLY A 873 -9.91 -2.58 -5.52
CA GLY A 873 -9.49 -3.09 -6.83
C GLY A 873 -10.52 -2.92 -7.96
N GLY A 874 -11.39 -1.91 -7.88
CA GLY A 874 -12.50 -1.73 -8.82
C GLY A 874 -13.70 -2.66 -8.57
N HIS A 875 -13.77 -3.31 -7.42
CA HIS A 875 -14.89 -4.17 -7.01
C HIS A 875 -15.58 -3.63 -5.76
N LEU A 876 -16.91 -3.61 -5.78
CA LEU A 876 -17.77 -3.32 -4.63
C LEU A 876 -18.24 -4.65 -4.03
N LEU A 877 -17.77 -4.94 -2.82
CA LEU A 877 -18.07 -6.15 -2.07
C LEU A 877 -18.99 -5.81 -0.89
N VAL A 878 -20.05 -6.59 -0.75
CA VAL A 878 -21.02 -6.49 0.34
C VAL A 878 -21.17 -7.87 0.96
N PHE A 879 -21.00 -7.97 2.27
CA PHE A 879 -20.98 -9.26 2.97
C PHE A 879 -21.57 -9.16 4.36
N ASP A 880 -21.87 -10.31 4.97
CA ASP A 880 -22.31 -10.39 6.35
C ASP A 880 -21.84 -11.65 7.06
N ARG A 881 -22.06 -11.70 8.38
CA ARG A 881 -21.63 -12.82 9.23
C ARG A 881 -22.42 -14.10 9.03
N ALA A 882 -23.47 -14.07 8.20
CA ALA A 882 -24.22 -15.24 7.79
C ALA A 882 -23.70 -15.86 6.48
N GLY A 883 -22.49 -15.51 6.03
CA GLY A 883 -21.83 -16.21 4.92
C GLY A 883 -22.29 -15.80 3.53
N ARG A 884 -22.87 -14.61 3.41
CA ARG A 884 -23.32 -14.03 2.15
C ARG A 884 -22.30 -13.04 1.63
N LEU A 885 -22.04 -13.07 0.33
CA LEU A 885 -21.18 -12.12 -0.36
C LEU A 885 -21.80 -11.73 -1.70
N ILE A 886 -21.96 -10.43 -1.94
CA ILE A 886 -22.28 -9.83 -3.23
C ILE A 886 -21.02 -9.14 -3.73
N ASP A 887 -20.63 -9.39 -4.96
CA ASP A 887 -19.49 -8.76 -5.63
C ASP A 887 -19.96 -8.11 -6.94
N VAL A 888 -19.80 -6.78 -7.01
CA VAL A 888 -20.10 -5.97 -8.19
C VAL A 888 -18.81 -5.43 -8.77
N ASP A 889 -18.52 -5.80 -10.01
CA ASP A 889 -17.41 -5.23 -10.78
C ASP A 889 -17.78 -3.81 -11.24
N CYS A 890 -17.03 -2.81 -10.78
CA CYS A 890 -17.31 -1.41 -11.10
C CYS A 890 -16.97 -1.05 -12.56
N ALA A 891 -16.11 -1.80 -13.25
CA ALA A 891 -15.76 -1.55 -14.64
C ALA A 891 -16.81 -2.12 -15.61
N THR A 892 -17.54 -3.16 -15.22
CA THR A 892 -18.54 -3.82 -16.07
C THR A 892 -19.98 -3.69 -15.56
N GLY A 893 -20.18 -3.27 -14.31
CA GLY A 893 -21.48 -3.21 -13.65
C GLY A 893 -22.08 -4.59 -13.33
N LYS A 894 -21.38 -5.68 -13.61
CA LYS A 894 -21.87 -7.05 -13.39
C LYS A 894 -21.85 -7.39 -11.89
N ALA A 895 -22.99 -7.83 -11.38
CA ALA A 895 -23.13 -8.33 -10.01
C ALA A 895 -23.08 -9.86 -10.00
N SER A 896 -22.37 -10.41 -9.02
CA SER A 896 -22.33 -11.84 -8.70
C SER A 896 -22.66 -12.05 -7.24
N THR A 897 -23.33 -13.14 -6.91
CA THR A 897 -23.74 -13.46 -5.54
C THR A 897 -23.18 -14.82 -5.16
N HIS A 898 -22.70 -14.92 -3.92
CA HIS A 898 -22.03 -16.10 -3.38
C HIS A 898 -22.59 -16.39 -1.99
N ILE A 899 -22.92 -17.66 -1.77
CA ILE A 899 -23.33 -18.17 -0.46
C ILE A 899 -22.31 -19.25 -0.10
N LEU A 900 -21.55 -19.00 0.95
CA LEU A 900 -20.44 -19.88 1.33
C LEU A 900 -20.95 -21.00 2.23
N GLY A 901 -20.83 -22.23 1.75
CA GLY A 901 -21.12 -23.46 2.50
C GLY A 901 -19.96 -23.95 3.35
#